data_AF-A0A6B2CT59-F1
#
_entry.id   AF-A0A6B2CT59-F1
#
_cell.length_a   1.000
_cell.length_b   1.000
_cell.length_c   1.000
_cell.angle_alpha   90.00
_cell.angle_beta   90.00
_cell.angle_gamma   90.00
#
_symmetry.space_group_name_H-M   'P 1'
#
loop_
_entity.id
_entity.type
_entity.pdbx_description
1 polymer ?
#
loop_
_entity_poly.entity_id
_entity_poly.type
_entity_poly.pdbx_seq_one_letter_code
_entity_poly.pdbx_strand_id
1 'polypeptide(L)'
;MRWVFVLVLAAFLLAQPVNVVFILHNHQPWYIDLDRGELVLPWVRMHAVGNYLKVPLLINQSGVPVAFTLSGSLIEQLNWYANGTYTDLRFKISQKIAEGRPLTAEEKYAMLSVPGGFFDINWQNIVYRHPRYTVLLGMRNDAFSKCPPGNVTCVVSRFSDQDFVDLAALFNLLWIDPYMARQYPDIWAMRNKTSYTRDDLKRILEVHIDLIKKVLPLYKSLAQRGAVELVPVPYSHPLMPLLADMGALDDLRLHIRLSDGLFERYLGVRPAGVWPPEQAVSDEVLGLFAETGYVWTVTDEDVLRATLPGASHFVLYYADYGGRRLYVFFRDKTLSDNLGFRYSSMKPEEALADFVNYLKKMPSGECSVVVVALDGENPWENYPNFGDDFLTAFFRGLAQLEKNGTVKIWKPSDFVKKCGDRAAPLPLREFRYFNLTVDISFYASIRDLPTRAVQGRIAEGTWSAGGSLAVWIGDVDENVWWMWLKKAREDVGIDRGWDVLFPLLIAEASDWPFWYGNDMGSPQTFDPVAKSALIAYYRRAGLQPPAYLLSSAYPGGTPREVVKKGDGNVTTYGGPAVYANTTHIWARGGRCGVVYVSNPALPRSPYMFRGAVQGLRGERLNIFADMAIDSCTGTVYLSDGGRFYPVGNVAKLSFVGAQPGGMLYVEFNGLVYSLGIPEAPAGQQLLLEVSDPSGDDFGPGRYQYPKNPVFKPGVFDLLGFALYDLGDRLRLVFKIRELGGNPWGGPAGFSLQFFHVYINRGAGARNDTLGLRLALCREAAWDVALLIGPGWTGGNRIVYSDGSSIDDAMAIRAGPNNTVIADVPKRYVGNFDRSWKLTVFLTSWDGYGPDNIRNFGVMADEWTVGGADPVAVLAGVAPRVFDLLAPTAEAQTKALTTYQVSRLPNGTYVGKPAVVCLYTSAEKPPQIQTTTVTATVTATYTTTIRETATVTATTPVTTTYQVTTTVKETATDWTATAAAAALALIAGLAAGILTRRRNL
;
A
#
# COMPACT_ATOMS: atom_id res chain seq x y z
N MET A 1 15.29 1.06 60.44
CA MET A 1 14.85 -0.06 59.58
C MET A 1 13.36 -0.38 59.67
N ARG A 2 12.71 -0.47 60.84
CA ARG A 2 11.26 -0.74 60.94
C ARG A 2 10.36 0.32 60.27
N TRP A 3 10.73 1.60 60.32
CA TRP A 3 9.97 2.69 59.67
C TRP A 3 10.08 2.70 58.14
N VAL A 4 11.23 2.28 57.58
CA VAL A 4 11.43 2.17 56.13
C VAL A 4 10.66 0.97 55.56
N PHE A 5 10.56 -0.13 56.32
CA PHE A 5 9.74 -1.29 55.94
C PHE A 5 8.24 -0.99 55.97
N VAL A 6 7.76 -0.18 56.93
CA VAL A 6 6.36 0.27 57.01
C VAL A 6 6.03 1.28 55.91
N LEU A 7 6.95 2.17 55.54
CA LEU A 7 6.78 3.12 54.43
C LEU A 7 6.80 2.44 53.05
N VAL A 8 7.60 1.39 52.86
CA VAL A 8 7.62 0.60 51.61
C VAL A 8 6.38 -0.31 51.52
N LEU A 9 5.91 -0.89 52.64
CA LEU A 9 4.62 -1.59 52.66
C LEU A 9 3.44 -0.62 52.43
N ALA A 10 3.47 0.58 53.02
CA ALA A 10 2.45 1.60 52.81
C ALA A 10 2.46 2.11 51.35
N ALA A 11 3.62 2.27 50.72
CA ALA A 11 3.72 2.65 49.31
C ALA A 11 3.18 1.57 48.35
N PHE A 12 3.34 0.28 48.68
CA PHE A 12 2.68 -0.82 47.95
C PHE A 12 1.18 -0.94 48.26
N LEU A 13 0.72 -0.48 49.43
CA LEU A 13 -0.70 -0.41 49.82
C LEU A 13 -1.41 0.85 49.29
N LEU A 14 -0.67 1.86 48.78
CA LEU A 14 -1.21 3.16 48.34
C LEU A 14 -1.27 3.34 46.82
N ALA A 15 -0.65 2.45 46.03
CA ALA A 15 -0.75 2.52 44.57
C ALA A 15 -2.11 1.97 44.11
N GLN A 16 -2.97 2.85 43.57
CA GLN A 16 -4.23 2.40 42.98
C GLN A 16 -3.98 1.53 41.73
N PRO A 17 -4.81 0.50 41.48
CA PRO A 17 -4.68 -0.32 40.29
C PRO A 17 -4.85 0.52 39.02
N VAL A 18 -4.11 0.19 37.96
CA VAL A 18 -4.36 0.77 36.63
C VAL A 18 -5.62 0.14 36.06
N ASN A 19 -6.65 0.94 35.75
CA ASN A 19 -7.86 0.42 35.12
C ASN A 19 -7.62 0.17 33.63
N VAL A 20 -8.02 -1.00 33.14
CA VAL A 20 -7.85 -1.41 31.75
C VAL A 20 -9.18 -1.89 31.17
N VAL A 21 -9.46 -1.52 29.93
CA VAL A 21 -10.60 -2.00 29.14
C VAL A 21 -10.05 -2.64 27.86
N PHE A 22 -10.53 -3.84 27.52
CA PHE A 22 -10.19 -4.53 26.27
C PHE A 22 -11.41 -4.60 25.36
N ILE A 23 -11.23 -4.24 24.09
CA ILE A 23 -12.24 -4.33 23.04
C ILE A 23 -11.63 -5.03 21.81
N LEU A 24 -12.13 -6.20 21.45
CA LEU A 24 -11.69 -6.95 20.27
C LEU A 24 -12.75 -6.83 19.17
N HIS A 25 -12.38 -6.24 18.05
CA HIS A 25 -13.27 -5.92 16.95
C HIS A 25 -13.34 -7.06 15.94
N ASN A 26 -14.43 -7.84 15.91
CA ASN A 26 -14.60 -8.87 14.89
C ASN A 26 -15.44 -8.36 13.71
N HIS A 27 -14.82 -8.32 12.54
CA HIS A 27 -15.48 -7.86 11.32
C HIS A 27 -15.03 -8.66 10.10
N GLN A 28 -15.91 -8.76 9.11
CA GLN A 28 -15.57 -9.27 7.78
C GLN A 28 -16.37 -8.48 6.74
N PRO A 29 -15.75 -8.09 5.62
CA PRO A 29 -16.45 -7.53 4.47
C PRO A 29 -17.54 -8.47 3.96
N TRP A 30 -18.44 -7.92 3.15
CA TRP A 30 -19.31 -8.76 2.33
C TRP A 30 -18.51 -9.48 1.25
N TYR A 31 -18.54 -10.81 1.22
CA TYR A 31 -17.87 -11.57 0.16
C TYR A 31 -18.83 -12.05 -0.94
N ILE A 32 -20.11 -11.67 -0.88
CA ILE A 32 -21.14 -12.08 -1.84
C ILE A 32 -21.04 -11.25 -3.12
N ASP A 33 -20.76 -11.90 -4.25
CA ASP A 33 -21.02 -11.33 -5.56
C ASP A 33 -22.52 -11.53 -5.84
N LEU A 34 -23.29 -10.44 -5.83
CA LEU A 34 -24.75 -10.49 -5.97
C LEU A 34 -25.21 -10.81 -7.41
N ASP A 35 -24.35 -10.64 -8.40
CA ASP A 35 -24.63 -11.03 -9.78
C ASP A 35 -24.43 -12.53 -10.00
N ARG A 36 -23.45 -13.13 -9.32
CA ARG A 36 -23.13 -14.56 -9.41
C ARG A 36 -23.81 -15.42 -8.34
N GLY A 37 -24.23 -14.83 -7.22
CA GLY A 37 -24.79 -15.54 -6.08
C GLY A 37 -23.76 -16.44 -5.38
N GLU A 38 -22.50 -16.01 -5.29
CA GLU A 38 -21.41 -16.79 -4.68
C GLU A 38 -20.51 -15.96 -3.77
N LEU A 39 -19.96 -16.62 -2.74
CA LEU A 39 -18.96 -15.99 -1.88
C LEU A 39 -17.58 -16.12 -2.55
N VAL A 40 -16.94 -15.01 -2.88
CA VAL A 40 -15.68 -15.00 -3.63
C VAL A 40 -14.46 -15.31 -2.76
N LEU A 41 -14.54 -15.07 -1.45
CA LEU A 41 -13.45 -15.26 -0.50
C LEU A 41 -13.91 -16.06 0.75
N PRO A 42 -12.99 -16.78 1.41
CA PRO A 42 -13.33 -17.78 2.42
C PRO A 42 -13.26 -17.21 3.85
N TRP A 43 -12.95 -15.92 4.02
CA TRP A 43 -12.39 -15.40 5.26
C TRP A 43 -13.33 -15.50 6.46
N VAL A 44 -14.64 -15.32 6.27
CA VAL A 44 -15.65 -15.63 7.30
C VAL A 44 -15.50 -17.08 7.80
N ARG A 45 -15.35 -18.05 6.89
CA ARG A 45 -15.17 -19.47 7.25
C ARG A 45 -13.81 -19.72 7.89
N MET A 46 -12.74 -19.14 7.34
CA MET A 46 -11.37 -19.33 7.85
C MET A 46 -11.23 -18.78 9.27
N HIS A 47 -11.66 -17.54 9.53
CA HIS A 47 -11.60 -16.96 10.88
C HIS A 47 -12.64 -17.58 11.83
N ALA A 48 -13.74 -18.16 11.35
CA ALA A 48 -14.65 -18.92 12.21
C ALA A 48 -14.00 -20.19 12.81
N VAL A 49 -13.26 -20.94 11.99
CA VAL A 49 -12.56 -22.15 12.46
C VAL A 49 -11.21 -21.85 13.13
N GLY A 50 -10.63 -20.69 12.85
CA GLY A 50 -9.32 -20.26 13.37
C GLY A 50 -9.38 -19.37 14.61
N ASN A 51 -10.38 -18.49 14.75
CA ASN A 51 -10.30 -17.38 15.71
C ASN A 51 -11.59 -17.18 16.53
N TYR A 52 -12.75 -17.08 15.88
CA TYR A 52 -14.00 -16.63 16.54
C TYR A 52 -14.52 -17.56 17.63
N LEU A 53 -14.07 -18.82 17.68
CA LEU A 53 -14.33 -19.71 18.82
C LEU A 53 -13.25 -19.64 19.88
N LYS A 54 -12.00 -19.82 19.46
CA LYS A 54 -10.90 -20.09 20.39
C LYS A 54 -10.49 -18.86 21.19
N VAL A 55 -10.52 -17.67 20.57
CA VAL A 55 -10.11 -16.41 21.23
C VAL A 55 -10.99 -16.12 22.44
N PRO A 56 -12.34 -16.04 22.33
CA PRO A 56 -13.19 -15.81 23.50
C PRO A 56 -13.14 -16.96 24.51
N LEU A 57 -12.94 -18.22 24.08
CA LEU A 57 -12.79 -19.35 25.00
C LEU A 57 -11.53 -19.27 25.86
N LEU A 58 -10.37 -19.04 25.25
CA LEU A 58 -9.08 -18.97 25.96
C LEU A 58 -9.01 -17.77 26.91
N ILE A 59 -9.54 -16.62 26.48
CA ILE A 59 -9.64 -15.43 27.34
C ILE A 59 -10.56 -15.70 28.54
N ASN A 60 -11.76 -16.26 28.30
CA ASN A 60 -12.73 -16.54 29.36
C ASN A 60 -12.20 -17.56 30.39
N GLN A 61 -11.33 -18.51 30.02
CA GLN A 61 -10.68 -19.41 30.97
C GLN A 61 -9.82 -18.68 32.02
N SER A 62 -9.35 -17.47 31.71
CA SER A 62 -8.58 -16.63 32.63
C SER A 62 -9.49 -15.80 33.55
N GLY A 63 -10.78 -15.70 33.25
CA GLY A 63 -11.74 -14.87 33.99
C GLY A 63 -11.62 -13.38 33.73
N VAL A 64 -10.83 -12.96 32.74
CA VAL A 64 -10.64 -11.56 32.37
C VAL A 64 -11.82 -11.10 31.51
N PRO A 65 -12.52 -10.02 31.89
CA PRO A 65 -13.60 -9.47 31.08
C PRO A 65 -13.04 -8.77 29.84
N VAL A 66 -13.61 -9.10 28.68
CA VAL A 66 -13.29 -8.46 27.39
C VAL A 66 -14.59 -8.13 26.67
N ALA A 67 -14.63 -6.99 25.99
CA ALA A 67 -15.69 -6.66 25.06
C ALA A 67 -15.37 -7.21 23.67
N PHE A 68 -16.31 -7.92 23.07
CA PHE A 68 -16.20 -8.39 21.69
C PHE A 68 -17.22 -7.67 20.82
N THR A 69 -16.75 -7.10 19.73
CA THR A 69 -17.66 -6.55 18.73
C THR A 69 -17.98 -7.61 17.68
N LEU A 70 -19.19 -7.57 17.11
CA LEU A 70 -19.55 -8.34 15.92
C LEU A 70 -20.30 -7.43 14.94
N SER A 71 -19.82 -7.37 13.71
CA SER A 71 -20.54 -6.67 12.62
C SER A 71 -21.73 -7.47 12.08
N GLY A 72 -22.71 -6.76 11.54
CA GLY A 72 -23.88 -7.38 10.93
C GLY A 72 -23.52 -8.26 9.73
N SER A 73 -22.60 -7.80 8.88
CA SER A 73 -22.04 -8.56 7.76
C SER A 73 -21.42 -9.90 8.20
N LEU A 74 -20.71 -9.92 9.32
CA LEU A 74 -20.14 -11.13 9.88
C LEU A 74 -21.23 -12.08 10.39
N ILE A 75 -22.19 -11.59 11.18
CA ILE A 75 -23.27 -12.42 11.74
C ILE A 75 -24.11 -13.07 10.63
N GLU A 76 -24.45 -12.31 9.59
CA GLU A 76 -25.24 -12.80 8.45
C GLU A 76 -24.49 -13.87 7.66
N GLN A 77 -23.22 -13.63 7.34
CA GLN A 77 -22.42 -14.59 6.59
C GLN A 77 -22.15 -15.87 7.39
N LEU A 78 -21.91 -15.78 8.70
CA LEU A 78 -21.84 -16.95 9.59
C LEU A 78 -23.14 -17.77 9.53
N ASN A 79 -24.28 -17.11 9.54
CA ASN A 79 -25.59 -17.76 9.42
C ASN A 79 -25.79 -18.40 8.03
N TRP A 80 -25.31 -17.77 6.95
CA TRP A 80 -25.34 -18.37 5.60
C TRP A 80 -24.52 -19.64 5.51
N TYR A 81 -23.29 -19.66 6.06
CA TYR A 81 -22.48 -20.88 6.14
C TYR A 81 -23.15 -21.95 7.00
N ALA A 82 -23.66 -21.57 8.19
CA ALA A 82 -24.29 -22.51 9.12
C ALA A 82 -25.52 -23.20 8.52
N ASN A 83 -26.31 -22.48 7.71
CA ASN A 83 -27.50 -23.00 7.05
C ASN A 83 -27.23 -23.61 5.66
N GLY A 84 -26.02 -23.46 5.13
CA GLY A 84 -25.67 -23.90 3.78
C GLY A 84 -26.30 -23.05 2.67
N THR A 85 -26.72 -21.81 2.97
CA THR A 85 -27.32 -20.88 1.99
C THR A 85 -26.28 -20.44 0.95
N TYR A 86 -25.09 -20.07 1.40
CA TYR A 86 -23.96 -19.69 0.56
C TYR A 86 -22.67 -20.29 1.11
N THR A 87 -21.77 -20.67 0.20
CA THR A 87 -20.42 -21.14 0.52
C THR A 87 -19.40 -20.50 -0.43
N ASP A 88 -18.15 -20.40 0.03
CA ASP A 88 -17.08 -19.86 -0.80
C ASP A 88 -16.58 -20.81 -1.88
N LEU A 89 -15.97 -20.23 -2.90
CA LEU A 89 -15.37 -20.96 -4.01
C LEU A 89 -14.36 -22.03 -3.56
N ARG A 90 -13.54 -21.76 -2.54
CA ARG A 90 -12.55 -22.74 -2.05
C ARG A 90 -13.24 -23.91 -1.33
N PHE A 91 -14.33 -23.67 -0.60
CA PHE A 91 -15.17 -24.73 -0.04
C PHE A 91 -15.81 -25.57 -1.14
N LYS A 92 -16.39 -24.93 -2.17
CA LYS A 92 -17.00 -25.63 -3.32
C LYS A 92 -15.99 -26.52 -4.06
N ILE A 93 -14.79 -26.02 -4.34
CA ILE A 93 -13.71 -26.81 -4.97
C ILE A 93 -13.31 -27.98 -4.05
N SER A 94 -13.11 -27.72 -2.76
CA SER A 94 -12.76 -28.75 -1.78
C SER A 94 -13.84 -29.84 -1.69
N GLN A 95 -15.11 -29.45 -1.68
CA GLN A 95 -16.25 -30.37 -1.67
C GLN A 95 -16.32 -31.21 -2.95
N LYS A 96 -16.08 -30.60 -4.11
CA LYS A 96 -16.02 -31.31 -5.40
C LYS A 96 -14.93 -32.39 -5.39
N ILE A 97 -13.75 -32.08 -4.83
CA ILE A 97 -12.69 -33.06 -4.60
C ILE A 97 -13.16 -34.15 -3.63
N ALA A 98 -13.74 -33.80 -2.49
CA ALA A 98 -14.23 -34.77 -1.50
C ALA A 98 -15.26 -35.76 -2.10
N GLU A 99 -16.09 -35.30 -3.03
CA GLU A 99 -17.14 -36.10 -3.69
C GLU A 99 -16.66 -36.94 -4.88
N GLY A 100 -15.37 -36.91 -5.23
CA GLY A 100 -14.87 -37.66 -6.40
C GLY A 100 -15.09 -36.96 -7.74
N ARG A 101 -15.61 -35.73 -7.77
CA ARG A 101 -15.93 -35.01 -9.01
C ARG A 101 -14.67 -34.41 -9.65
N PRO A 102 -14.55 -34.43 -11.00
CA PRO A 102 -13.37 -33.93 -11.69
C PRO A 102 -13.29 -32.40 -11.66
N LEU A 103 -12.09 -31.85 -11.40
CA LEU A 103 -11.84 -30.42 -11.49
C LEU A 103 -11.49 -29.99 -12.92
N THR A 104 -11.89 -28.78 -13.27
CA THR A 104 -11.43 -28.05 -14.47
C THR A 104 -9.98 -27.60 -14.30
N ALA A 105 -9.32 -27.27 -15.41
CA ALA A 105 -7.95 -26.76 -15.37
C ALA A 105 -7.87 -25.41 -14.64
N GLU A 106 -8.91 -24.59 -14.80
CA GLU A 106 -9.08 -23.29 -14.17
C GLU A 106 -9.25 -23.41 -12.65
N GLU A 107 -10.08 -24.35 -12.18
CA GLU A 107 -10.23 -24.64 -10.74
C GLU A 107 -8.89 -25.11 -10.15
N LYS A 108 -8.18 -26.03 -10.82
CA LYS A 108 -6.85 -26.49 -10.40
C LYS A 108 -5.84 -25.35 -10.34
N TYR A 109 -5.84 -24.46 -11.32
CA TYR A 109 -4.95 -23.30 -11.36
C TYR A 109 -5.30 -22.27 -10.28
N ALA A 110 -6.59 -22.03 -10.02
CA ALA A 110 -7.05 -21.16 -8.95
C ALA A 110 -6.59 -21.66 -7.57
N MET A 111 -6.59 -22.98 -7.33
CA MET A 111 -6.02 -23.55 -6.10
C MET A 111 -4.54 -23.19 -5.89
N LEU A 112 -3.77 -23.06 -6.97
CA LEU A 112 -2.32 -22.81 -6.92
C LEU A 112 -1.95 -21.31 -6.95
N SER A 113 -2.92 -20.43 -7.15
CA SER A 113 -2.73 -18.98 -7.25
C SER A 113 -2.38 -18.37 -5.89
N VAL A 114 -1.54 -17.33 -5.89
CA VAL A 114 -1.18 -16.56 -4.68
C VAL A 114 -1.06 -15.09 -5.08
N PRO A 115 -1.81 -14.17 -4.44
CA PRO A 115 -2.91 -14.45 -3.51
C PRO A 115 -4.11 -15.09 -4.23
N GLY A 116 -5.09 -15.59 -3.47
CA GLY A 116 -6.39 -16.03 -3.98
C GLY A 116 -6.61 -17.55 -4.01
N GLY A 117 -5.59 -18.34 -3.69
CA GLY A 117 -5.62 -19.80 -3.76
C GLY A 117 -5.60 -20.51 -2.41
N PHE A 118 -5.11 -21.74 -2.42
CA PHE A 118 -5.06 -22.64 -1.27
C PHE A 118 -3.72 -22.55 -0.53
N PHE A 119 -2.94 -21.49 -0.75
CA PHE A 119 -1.75 -21.16 0.02
C PHE A 119 -1.91 -19.86 0.80
N ASP A 120 -3.10 -19.25 0.81
CA ASP A 120 -3.37 -18.03 1.57
C ASP A 120 -3.59 -18.38 3.05
N ILE A 121 -2.49 -18.58 3.75
CA ILE A 121 -2.36 -18.90 5.17
C ILE A 121 -0.92 -18.55 5.58
N ASN A 122 -0.64 -18.26 6.85
CA ASN A 122 0.72 -17.86 7.26
C ASN A 122 1.78 -18.95 6.94
N TRP A 123 2.72 -18.66 6.03
CA TRP A 123 3.71 -19.64 5.59
C TRP A 123 4.70 -20.02 6.68
N GLN A 124 5.16 -19.04 7.45
CA GLN A 124 6.20 -19.23 8.47
C GLN A 124 5.73 -20.10 9.64
N ASN A 125 4.51 -19.85 10.11
CA ASN A 125 3.94 -20.54 11.26
C ASN A 125 3.24 -21.84 10.89
N ILE A 126 2.79 -22.00 9.64
CA ILE A 126 1.91 -23.10 9.26
C ILE A 126 2.46 -23.91 8.08
N VAL A 127 2.66 -23.30 6.90
CA VAL A 127 3.06 -24.06 5.70
C VAL A 127 4.43 -24.72 5.88
N TYR A 128 5.45 -23.95 6.28
CA TYR A 128 6.82 -24.47 6.43
C TYR A 128 6.97 -25.48 7.58
N ARG A 129 5.99 -25.55 8.48
CA ARG A 129 5.99 -26.52 9.59
C ARG A 129 5.37 -27.86 9.22
N HIS A 130 4.70 -27.97 8.07
CA HIS A 130 4.09 -29.22 7.62
C HIS A 130 4.84 -29.79 6.38
N PRO A 131 5.52 -30.94 6.47
CA PRO A 131 6.41 -31.44 5.41
C PRO A 131 5.76 -31.53 4.03
N ARG A 132 4.55 -32.09 3.94
CA ARG A 132 3.84 -32.21 2.66
C ARG A 132 3.43 -30.86 2.08
N TYR A 133 3.09 -29.89 2.93
CA TYR A 133 2.60 -28.60 2.48
C TYR A 133 3.75 -27.76 1.90
N THR A 134 4.92 -27.81 2.55
CA THR A 134 6.17 -27.26 2.03
C THR A 134 6.53 -27.84 0.66
N VAL A 135 6.38 -29.16 0.48
CA VAL A 135 6.64 -29.81 -0.83
C VAL A 135 5.68 -29.27 -1.90
N LEU A 136 4.38 -29.19 -1.61
CA LEU A 136 3.38 -28.66 -2.55
C LEU A 136 3.65 -27.19 -2.92
N LEU A 137 4.04 -26.36 -1.94
CA LEU A 137 4.45 -24.98 -2.20
C LEU A 137 5.71 -24.92 -3.07
N GLY A 138 6.70 -25.78 -2.82
CA GLY A 138 7.89 -25.91 -3.65
C GLY A 138 7.59 -26.31 -5.09
N MET A 139 6.72 -27.31 -5.29
CA MET A 139 6.23 -27.72 -6.61
C MET A 139 5.51 -26.58 -7.32
N ARG A 140 4.70 -25.81 -6.59
CA ARG A 140 4.01 -24.63 -7.11
C ARG A 140 4.98 -23.57 -7.57
N ASN A 141 5.99 -23.22 -6.77
CA ASN A 141 6.99 -22.24 -7.16
C ASN A 141 7.84 -22.72 -8.36
N ASP A 142 8.18 -24.00 -8.41
CA ASP A 142 8.85 -24.60 -9.58
C ASP A 142 7.99 -24.53 -10.85
N ALA A 143 6.69 -24.82 -10.74
CA ALA A 143 5.75 -24.76 -11.85
C ALA A 143 5.60 -23.33 -12.40
N PHE A 144 5.36 -22.34 -11.53
CA PHE A 144 5.19 -20.95 -11.93
C PHE A 144 6.48 -20.31 -12.46
N SER A 145 7.66 -20.79 -12.04
CA SER A 145 8.94 -20.30 -12.59
C SER A 145 9.28 -20.89 -13.96
N LYS A 146 8.93 -22.15 -14.22
CA LYS A 146 9.26 -22.86 -15.46
C LYS A 146 8.20 -22.71 -16.56
N CYS A 147 6.96 -22.33 -16.21
CA CYS A 147 5.89 -22.14 -17.18
C CYS A 147 5.83 -20.69 -17.67
N PRO A 148 5.46 -20.46 -18.95
CA PRO A 148 5.12 -19.12 -19.41
C PRO A 148 4.00 -18.51 -18.53
N PRO A 149 4.07 -17.21 -18.20
CA PRO A 149 3.03 -16.54 -17.42
C PRO A 149 1.63 -16.74 -18.04
N GLY A 150 0.64 -17.08 -17.22
CA GLY A 150 -0.73 -17.32 -17.65
C GLY A 150 -1.00 -18.68 -18.32
N ASN A 151 0.02 -19.54 -18.49
CA ASN A 151 -0.19 -20.86 -19.11
C ASN A 151 -0.74 -21.88 -18.10
N VAL A 152 -2.07 -21.93 -18.02
CA VAL A 152 -2.84 -22.81 -17.12
C VAL A 152 -2.46 -24.28 -17.29
N THR A 153 -2.47 -24.79 -18.51
CA THR A 153 -2.20 -26.21 -18.80
C THR A 153 -0.80 -26.63 -18.37
N CYS A 154 0.20 -25.80 -18.65
CA CYS A 154 1.59 -26.05 -18.26
C CYS A 154 1.74 -26.17 -16.73
N VAL A 155 1.14 -25.25 -15.99
CA VAL A 155 1.25 -25.24 -14.52
C VAL A 155 0.54 -26.46 -13.94
N VAL A 156 -0.70 -26.71 -14.36
CA VAL A 156 -1.53 -27.79 -13.82
C VAL A 156 -0.97 -29.17 -14.15
N SER A 157 -0.34 -29.37 -15.32
CA SER A 157 0.21 -30.67 -15.72
C SER A 157 1.41 -31.14 -14.88
N ARG A 158 1.95 -30.29 -14.00
CA ARG A 158 3.05 -30.63 -13.08
C ARG A 158 2.58 -31.25 -11.77
N PHE A 159 1.26 -31.30 -11.57
CA PHE A 159 0.63 -31.82 -10.35
C PHE A 159 -0.21 -33.06 -10.69
N SER A 160 -0.16 -34.05 -9.80
CA SER A 160 -1.07 -35.20 -9.83
C SER A 160 -2.41 -34.86 -9.18
N ASP A 161 -3.44 -35.67 -9.42
CA ASP A 161 -4.73 -35.52 -8.73
C ASP A 161 -4.59 -35.69 -7.21
N GLN A 162 -3.65 -36.52 -6.74
CA GLN A 162 -3.37 -36.69 -5.31
C GLN A 162 -2.76 -35.42 -4.70
N ASP A 163 -1.95 -34.66 -5.44
CA ASP A 163 -1.41 -33.38 -4.96
C ASP A 163 -2.53 -32.37 -4.69
N PHE A 164 -3.58 -32.36 -5.52
CA PHE A 164 -4.75 -31.50 -5.30
C PHE A 164 -5.62 -31.96 -4.13
N VAL A 165 -5.76 -33.27 -3.90
CA VAL A 165 -6.44 -33.80 -2.70
C VAL A 165 -5.67 -33.38 -1.44
N ASP A 166 -4.36 -33.58 -1.42
CA ASP A 166 -3.51 -33.21 -0.29
C ASP A 166 -3.52 -31.70 -0.04
N LEU A 167 -3.44 -30.87 -1.09
CA LEU A 167 -3.49 -29.42 -0.97
C LEU A 167 -4.82 -28.95 -0.38
N ALA A 168 -5.94 -29.48 -0.87
CA ALA A 168 -7.26 -29.16 -0.33
C ALA A 168 -7.41 -29.61 1.13
N ALA A 169 -6.95 -30.80 1.47
CA ALA A 169 -6.98 -31.31 2.84
C ALA A 169 -6.13 -30.43 3.76
N LEU A 170 -4.90 -30.11 3.38
CA LEU A 170 -3.96 -29.33 4.19
C LEU A 170 -4.44 -27.91 4.43
N PHE A 171 -4.89 -27.22 3.38
CA PHE A 171 -5.42 -25.86 3.51
C PHE A 171 -6.56 -25.82 4.51
N ASN A 172 -7.58 -26.68 4.35
CA ASN A 172 -8.73 -26.67 5.24
C ASN A 172 -8.37 -27.20 6.65
N LEU A 173 -7.53 -28.22 6.78
CA LEU A 173 -7.16 -28.82 8.06
C LEU A 173 -6.37 -27.86 8.93
N LEU A 174 -5.37 -27.18 8.35
CA LEU A 174 -4.43 -26.38 9.11
C LEU A 174 -4.97 -24.99 9.46
N TRP A 175 -6.05 -24.54 8.79
CA TRP A 175 -6.86 -23.40 9.19
C TRP A 175 -7.70 -23.66 10.45
N ILE A 176 -8.02 -24.92 10.76
CA ILE A 176 -8.64 -25.25 12.04
C ILE A 176 -7.61 -24.95 13.13
N ASP A 177 -7.97 -24.11 14.09
CA ASP A 177 -7.12 -23.76 15.21
C ASP A 177 -6.62 -25.00 15.99
N PRO A 178 -5.36 -25.05 16.48
CA PRO A 178 -4.85 -26.20 17.24
C PRO A 178 -5.63 -26.51 18.52
N TYR A 179 -6.06 -25.50 19.30
CA TYR A 179 -6.89 -25.71 20.49
C TYR A 179 -8.26 -26.30 20.11
N MET A 180 -8.88 -25.85 19.03
CA MET A 180 -10.13 -26.43 18.53
C MET A 180 -9.94 -27.84 17.96
N ALA A 181 -8.90 -28.08 17.17
CA ALA A 181 -8.62 -29.38 16.55
C ALA A 181 -8.46 -30.49 17.61
N ARG A 182 -7.86 -30.20 18.77
CA ARG A 182 -7.71 -31.18 19.87
C ARG A 182 -9.04 -31.70 20.43
N GLN A 183 -10.15 -30.99 20.21
CA GLN A 183 -11.48 -31.43 20.63
C GLN A 183 -12.07 -32.50 19.68
N TYR A 184 -11.43 -32.75 18.54
CA TYR A 184 -11.80 -33.73 17.53
C TYR A 184 -10.61 -34.68 17.31
N PRO A 185 -10.55 -35.82 18.03
CA PRO A 185 -9.36 -36.69 18.03
C PRO A 185 -8.92 -37.15 16.64
N ASP A 186 -9.88 -37.37 15.74
CA ASP A 186 -9.66 -37.70 14.33
C ASP A 186 -9.00 -36.56 13.55
N ILE A 187 -9.51 -35.33 13.67
CA ILE A 187 -8.91 -34.14 13.04
C ILE A 187 -7.50 -33.87 13.58
N TRP A 188 -7.31 -33.99 14.91
CA TRP A 188 -6.00 -33.82 15.52
C TRP A 188 -4.99 -34.84 14.99
N ALA A 189 -5.39 -36.11 14.88
CA ALA A 189 -4.54 -37.16 14.32
C ALA A 189 -4.17 -36.90 12.85
N MET A 190 -5.08 -36.32 12.06
CA MET A 190 -4.83 -36.00 10.65
C MET A 190 -3.71 -34.97 10.44
N ARG A 191 -3.45 -34.07 11.40
CA ARG A 191 -2.40 -33.02 11.26
C ARG A 191 -0.98 -33.56 11.09
N ASN A 192 -0.74 -34.83 11.45
CA ASN A 192 0.55 -35.49 11.31
C ASN A 192 0.66 -36.34 10.02
N LYS A 193 -0.40 -36.42 9.21
CA LYS A 193 -0.40 -37.17 7.95
C LYS A 193 0.33 -36.39 6.85
N THR A 194 0.96 -37.10 5.92
CA THR A 194 1.62 -36.51 4.73
C THR A 194 0.91 -36.86 3.42
N SER A 195 -0.20 -37.61 3.49
CA SER A 195 -1.08 -37.96 2.37
C SER A 195 -2.51 -38.08 2.91
N TYR A 196 -3.48 -37.62 2.14
CA TYR A 196 -4.87 -37.47 2.56
C TYR A 196 -5.82 -38.15 1.57
N THR A 197 -6.88 -38.74 2.10
CA THR A 197 -7.95 -39.32 1.30
C THR A 197 -9.08 -38.32 1.05
N ARG A 198 -9.96 -38.62 0.08
CA ARG A 198 -11.18 -37.82 -0.14
C ARG A 198 -12.11 -37.84 1.09
N ASP A 199 -12.13 -38.95 1.82
CA ASP A 199 -12.89 -39.08 3.08
C ASP A 199 -12.28 -38.23 4.21
N ASP A 200 -10.94 -38.13 4.29
CA ASP A 200 -10.28 -37.19 5.20
C ASP A 200 -10.72 -35.75 4.90
N LEU A 201 -10.65 -35.33 3.63
CA LEU A 201 -11.08 -33.99 3.21
C LEU A 201 -12.56 -33.75 3.51
N LYS A 202 -13.44 -34.72 3.21
CA LYS A 202 -14.86 -34.63 3.54
C LYS A 202 -15.07 -34.39 5.04
N ARG A 203 -14.38 -35.17 5.88
CA ARG A 203 -14.47 -35.05 7.33
C ARG A 203 -13.97 -33.70 7.84
N ILE A 204 -12.90 -33.17 7.28
CA ILE A 204 -12.39 -31.81 7.59
C ILE A 204 -13.46 -30.75 7.28
N LEU A 205 -14.10 -30.81 6.11
CA LEU A 205 -15.14 -29.86 5.71
C LEU A 205 -16.39 -29.95 6.60
N GLU A 206 -16.78 -31.15 7.05
CA GLU A 206 -17.86 -31.33 8.01
C GLU A 206 -17.56 -30.64 9.35
N VAL A 207 -16.31 -30.74 9.83
CA VAL A 207 -15.88 -30.06 11.06
C VAL A 207 -15.87 -28.54 10.90
N HIS A 208 -15.52 -28.01 9.72
CA HIS A 208 -15.64 -26.57 9.47
C HIS A 208 -17.07 -26.07 9.73
N ILE A 209 -18.07 -26.76 9.17
CA ILE A 209 -19.48 -26.38 9.34
C ILE A 209 -19.94 -26.55 10.81
N ASP A 210 -19.51 -27.63 11.48
CA ASP A 210 -19.82 -27.83 12.91
C ASP A 210 -19.23 -26.71 13.79
N LEU A 211 -18.01 -26.29 13.53
CA LEU A 211 -17.36 -25.18 14.23
C LEU A 211 -18.08 -23.85 13.96
N ILE A 212 -18.39 -23.52 12.71
CA ILE A 212 -19.12 -22.28 12.36
C ILE A 212 -20.45 -22.19 13.12
N LYS A 213 -21.20 -23.30 13.18
CA LYS A 213 -22.49 -23.38 13.90
C LYS A 213 -22.37 -23.08 15.40
N LYS A 214 -21.18 -23.20 16.00
CA LYS A 214 -20.94 -22.96 17.42
C LYS A 214 -20.57 -21.51 17.74
N VAL A 215 -20.20 -20.68 16.74
CA VAL A 215 -19.69 -19.32 16.95
C VAL A 215 -20.71 -18.44 17.68
N LEU A 216 -21.88 -18.18 17.09
CA LEU A 216 -22.89 -17.31 17.69
C LEU A 216 -23.44 -17.85 19.02
N PRO A 217 -23.74 -19.18 19.17
CA PRO A 217 -24.12 -19.75 20.46
C PRO A 217 -23.08 -19.57 21.57
N LEU A 218 -21.79 -19.63 21.26
CA LEU A 218 -20.72 -19.39 22.23
C LEU A 218 -20.76 -17.96 22.75
N TYR A 219 -20.78 -16.96 21.86
CA TYR A 219 -20.85 -15.55 22.24
C TYR A 219 -22.09 -15.25 23.09
N LYS A 220 -23.26 -15.76 22.67
CA LYS A 220 -24.51 -15.69 23.45
C LYS A 220 -24.34 -16.24 24.86
N SER A 221 -23.77 -17.45 24.96
CA SER A 221 -23.57 -18.12 26.25
C SER A 221 -22.61 -17.36 27.17
N LEU A 222 -21.52 -16.80 26.63
CA LEU A 222 -20.56 -16.00 27.38
C LEU A 222 -21.18 -14.69 27.89
N ALA A 223 -21.97 -14.02 27.07
CA ALA A 223 -22.66 -12.79 27.43
C ALA A 223 -23.73 -13.02 28.52
N GLN A 224 -24.53 -14.09 28.40
CA GLN A 224 -25.55 -14.44 29.39
C GLN A 224 -24.96 -14.75 30.77
N ARG A 225 -23.73 -15.29 30.83
CA ARG A 225 -22.99 -15.49 32.10
C ARG A 225 -22.29 -14.21 32.60
N GLY A 226 -22.36 -13.12 31.85
CA GLY A 226 -21.71 -11.85 32.18
C GLY A 226 -20.19 -11.84 32.01
N ALA A 227 -19.62 -12.86 31.36
CA ALA A 227 -18.17 -13.03 31.20
C ALA A 227 -17.56 -12.08 30.15
N VAL A 228 -18.36 -11.69 29.16
CA VAL A 228 -17.97 -10.74 28.10
C VAL A 228 -19.05 -9.68 27.94
N GLU A 229 -18.68 -8.54 27.37
CA GLU A 229 -19.65 -7.58 26.82
C GLU A 229 -19.71 -7.76 25.29
N LEU A 230 -20.92 -7.79 24.72
CA LEU A 230 -21.09 -7.86 23.27
C LEU A 230 -21.48 -6.49 22.74
N VAL A 231 -20.79 -6.05 21.70
CA VAL A 231 -20.90 -4.68 21.16
C VAL A 231 -21.25 -4.75 19.66
N PRO A 232 -22.36 -4.14 19.22
CA PRO A 232 -22.73 -4.09 17.81
C PRO A 232 -21.77 -3.17 17.06
N VAL A 233 -21.60 -3.52 15.79
CA VAL A 233 -21.09 -2.62 14.76
C VAL A 233 -22.24 -2.38 13.78
N PRO A 234 -22.48 -1.14 13.31
CA PRO A 234 -23.50 -0.86 12.28
C PRO A 234 -23.43 -1.84 11.10
N TYR A 235 -24.61 -2.23 10.60
CA TYR A 235 -24.85 -3.51 9.87
C TYR A 235 -23.80 -3.91 8.83
N SER A 236 -23.42 -3.02 7.91
CA SER A 236 -22.47 -3.35 6.83
C SER A 236 -21.11 -2.70 7.01
N HIS A 237 -20.77 -2.28 8.23
CA HIS A 237 -19.54 -1.56 8.51
C HIS A 237 -19.38 -0.27 7.66
N PRO A 238 -20.41 0.62 7.58
CA PRO A 238 -20.33 1.83 6.79
C PRO A 238 -19.36 2.86 7.37
N LEU A 239 -18.66 3.61 6.53
CA LEU A 239 -17.86 4.75 7.00
C LEU A 239 -18.79 5.93 7.35
N MET A 240 -19.27 5.92 8.59
CA MET A 240 -20.42 6.72 9.00
C MET A 240 -20.27 8.24 8.81
N PRO A 241 -19.11 8.87 9.09
CA PRO A 241 -18.96 10.32 8.90
C PRO A 241 -19.20 10.75 7.44
N LEU A 242 -18.66 10.03 6.46
CA LEU A 242 -18.83 10.37 5.04
C LEU A 242 -20.27 10.16 4.56
N LEU A 243 -20.96 9.12 5.04
CA LEU A 243 -22.40 8.95 4.76
C LEU A 243 -23.23 10.08 5.39
N ALA A 244 -22.87 10.55 6.59
CA ALA A 244 -23.51 11.71 7.19
C ALA A 244 -23.28 12.98 6.34
N ASP A 245 -22.06 13.21 5.85
CA ASP A 245 -21.72 14.33 4.96
C ASP A 245 -22.42 14.28 3.60
N MET A 246 -22.74 13.08 3.11
CA MET A 246 -23.57 12.85 1.92
C MET A 246 -25.07 13.10 2.17
N GLY A 247 -25.48 13.28 3.44
CA GLY A 247 -26.89 13.41 3.83
C GLY A 247 -27.64 12.07 3.96
N ALA A 248 -26.93 10.96 4.14
CA ALA A 248 -27.48 9.61 4.25
C ALA A 248 -27.72 9.17 5.72
N LEU A 249 -28.22 10.06 6.57
CA LEU A 249 -28.47 9.76 7.99
C LEU A 249 -29.53 8.66 8.20
N ASP A 250 -30.50 8.53 7.30
CA ASP A 250 -31.54 7.49 7.41
C ASP A 250 -30.98 6.09 7.13
N ASP A 251 -30.01 6.01 6.21
CA ASP A 251 -29.25 4.80 5.88
C ASP A 251 -28.43 4.37 7.11
N LEU A 252 -27.79 5.31 7.80
CA LEU A 252 -27.10 5.07 9.09
C LEU A 252 -28.04 4.57 10.18
N ARG A 253 -29.24 5.18 10.33
CA ARG A 253 -30.26 4.68 11.28
C ARG A 253 -30.70 3.26 10.94
N LEU A 254 -30.79 2.93 9.66
CA LEU A 254 -31.12 1.57 9.21
C LEU A 254 -30.00 0.58 9.55
N HIS A 255 -28.73 0.93 9.31
CA HIS A 255 -27.59 0.10 9.70
C HIS A 255 -27.55 -0.19 11.20
N ILE A 256 -27.83 0.81 12.04
CA ILE A 256 -27.89 0.65 13.50
C ILE A 256 -29.03 -0.32 13.88
N ARG A 257 -30.24 -0.04 13.38
CA ARG A 257 -31.45 -0.85 13.69
C ARG A 257 -31.30 -2.31 13.28
N LEU A 258 -30.73 -2.57 12.11
CA LEU A 258 -30.52 -3.95 11.62
C LEU A 258 -29.50 -4.69 12.49
N SER A 259 -28.41 -4.02 12.88
CA SER A 259 -27.40 -4.62 13.75
C SER A 259 -27.98 -4.96 15.13
N ASP A 260 -28.71 -4.04 15.75
CA ASP A 260 -29.39 -4.31 17.02
C ASP A 260 -30.40 -5.47 16.92
N GLY A 261 -31.14 -5.53 15.81
CA GLY A 261 -32.06 -6.63 15.53
C GLY A 261 -31.35 -7.99 15.40
N LEU A 262 -30.14 -8.03 14.82
CA LEU A 262 -29.31 -9.24 14.78
C LEU A 262 -28.81 -9.63 16.17
N PHE A 263 -28.40 -8.67 16.99
CA PHE A 263 -27.95 -8.91 18.36
C PHE A 263 -29.07 -9.47 19.22
N GLU A 264 -30.28 -8.90 19.15
CA GLU A 264 -31.44 -9.42 19.88
C GLU A 264 -31.81 -10.83 19.40
N ARG A 265 -31.85 -11.05 18.08
CA ARG A 265 -32.22 -12.33 17.47
C ARG A 265 -31.23 -13.46 17.76
N TYR A 266 -29.94 -13.25 17.49
CA TYR A 266 -28.93 -14.31 17.52
C TYR A 266 -28.16 -14.38 18.83
N LEU A 267 -27.94 -13.24 19.49
CA LEU A 267 -27.11 -13.15 20.69
C LEU A 267 -27.95 -12.96 21.96
N GLY A 268 -29.22 -12.55 21.84
CA GLY A 268 -30.12 -12.35 22.97
C GLY A 268 -29.69 -11.21 23.90
N VAL A 269 -28.98 -10.21 23.36
CA VAL A 269 -28.43 -9.07 24.09
C VAL A 269 -29.00 -7.78 23.51
N ARG A 270 -29.36 -6.84 24.39
CA ARG A 270 -29.55 -5.43 24.03
C ARG A 270 -28.28 -4.67 24.39
N PRO A 271 -27.49 -4.21 23.41
CA PRO A 271 -26.17 -3.65 23.68
C PRO A 271 -26.22 -2.31 24.42
N ALA A 272 -25.24 -2.08 25.30
CA ALA A 272 -25.11 -0.81 26.02
C ALA A 272 -24.16 0.18 25.32
N GLY A 273 -23.31 -0.28 24.41
CA GLY A 273 -22.44 0.58 23.62
C GLY A 273 -22.35 0.12 22.18
N VAL A 274 -21.60 0.87 21.38
CA VAL A 274 -21.47 0.67 19.94
C VAL A 274 -20.05 0.93 19.47
N TRP A 275 -19.57 0.11 18.55
CA TRP A 275 -18.31 0.32 17.84
C TRP A 275 -18.58 1.07 16.53
N PRO A 276 -18.06 2.29 16.36
CA PRO A 276 -18.11 2.95 15.06
C PRO A 276 -17.17 2.21 14.11
N PRO A 277 -17.60 1.84 12.89
CA PRO A 277 -16.71 1.25 11.88
C PRO A 277 -15.44 2.08 11.74
N GLU A 278 -14.27 1.44 11.78
CA GLU A 278 -12.96 2.11 11.76
C GLU A 278 -12.70 3.10 12.90
N GLN A 279 -13.47 3.00 13.99
CA GLN A 279 -13.53 4.04 15.01
C GLN A 279 -13.81 5.44 14.44
N ALA A 280 -14.45 5.50 13.26
CA ALA A 280 -14.71 6.72 12.54
C ALA A 280 -15.92 7.45 13.13
N VAL A 281 -15.74 8.71 13.50
CA VAL A 281 -16.72 9.50 14.24
C VAL A 281 -16.83 10.92 13.71
N SER A 282 -18.01 11.51 13.90
CA SER A 282 -18.33 12.93 13.76
C SER A 282 -19.41 13.29 14.79
N ASP A 283 -19.71 14.58 15.01
CA ASP A 283 -20.74 15.00 15.98
C ASP A 283 -22.12 14.42 15.61
N GLU A 284 -22.48 14.42 14.31
CA GLU A 284 -23.74 13.82 13.84
C GLU A 284 -23.81 12.31 14.16
N VAL A 285 -22.70 11.58 13.99
CA VAL A 285 -22.64 10.13 14.29
C VAL A 285 -22.79 9.87 15.79
N LEU A 286 -22.10 10.64 16.64
CA LEU A 286 -22.29 10.53 18.10
C LEU A 286 -23.72 10.89 18.51
N GLY A 287 -24.33 11.88 17.86
CA GLY A 287 -25.73 12.24 18.05
C GLY A 287 -26.67 11.09 17.74
N LEU A 288 -26.47 10.37 16.62
CA LEU A 288 -27.26 9.19 16.25
C LEU A 288 -27.15 8.06 17.28
N PHE A 289 -25.94 7.82 17.82
CA PHE A 289 -25.74 6.81 18.85
C PHE A 289 -26.48 7.18 20.16
N ALA A 290 -26.42 8.45 20.57
CA ALA A 290 -27.17 8.95 21.73
C ALA A 290 -28.70 8.92 21.48
N GLU A 291 -29.15 9.22 20.26
CA GLU A 291 -30.56 9.14 19.85
C GLU A 291 -31.11 7.72 20.03
N THR A 292 -30.33 6.72 19.59
CA THR A 292 -30.66 5.29 19.66
C THR A 292 -30.69 4.76 21.10
N GLY A 293 -29.95 5.38 22.00
CA GLY A 293 -29.89 5.00 23.41
C GLY A 293 -28.64 4.21 23.81
N TYR A 294 -27.60 4.21 22.98
CA TYR A 294 -26.29 3.71 23.41
C TYR A 294 -25.73 4.62 24.52
N VAL A 295 -25.09 3.99 25.49
CA VAL A 295 -24.49 4.66 26.66
C VAL A 295 -23.03 4.99 26.39
N TRP A 296 -22.32 4.17 25.59
CA TRP A 296 -20.89 4.40 25.33
C TRP A 296 -20.46 4.04 23.91
N THR A 297 -19.36 4.66 23.46
CA THR A 297 -18.66 4.33 22.23
C THR A 297 -17.14 4.50 22.41
N VAL A 298 -16.35 4.19 21.39
CA VAL A 298 -14.88 4.26 21.40
C VAL A 298 -14.34 4.87 20.12
N THR A 299 -13.32 5.71 20.23
CA THR A 299 -12.52 6.20 19.10
C THR A 299 -11.04 6.32 19.50
N ASP A 300 -10.18 6.90 18.66
CA ASP A 300 -8.72 6.90 18.83
C ASP A 300 -8.17 8.19 19.47
N GLU A 301 -7.03 8.07 20.16
CA GLU A 301 -6.32 9.20 20.75
C GLU A 301 -5.97 10.30 19.72
N ASP A 302 -5.78 9.95 18.45
CA ASP A 302 -5.55 10.93 17.40
C ASP A 302 -6.79 11.80 17.13
N VAL A 303 -7.98 11.22 17.20
CA VAL A 303 -9.25 11.98 17.13
C VAL A 303 -9.39 12.89 18.35
N LEU A 304 -9.01 12.42 19.54
CA LEU A 304 -8.97 13.29 20.73
C LEU A 304 -7.99 14.44 20.53
N ARG A 305 -6.80 14.19 19.97
CA ARG A 305 -5.78 15.21 19.71
C ARG A 305 -6.31 16.30 18.78
N ALA A 306 -7.06 15.92 17.75
CA ALA A 306 -7.75 16.86 16.86
C ALA A 306 -8.94 17.57 17.53
N THR A 307 -9.62 16.90 18.48
CA THR A 307 -10.81 17.40 19.20
C THR A 307 -10.47 18.36 20.34
N LEU A 308 -9.45 18.05 21.13
CA LEU A 308 -9.03 18.77 22.32
C LEU A 308 -7.51 18.59 22.52
N PRO A 309 -6.68 19.41 21.85
CA PRO A 309 -5.23 19.31 21.93
C PRO A 309 -4.71 19.38 23.38
N GLY A 310 -3.81 18.47 23.74
CA GLY A 310 -3.23 18.36 25.09
C GLY A 310 -4.09 17.60 26.10
N ALA A 311 -5.30 17.17 25.73
CA ALA A 311 -6.10 16.29 26.56
C ALA A 311 -5.47 14.89 26.67
N SER A 312 -5.70 14.24 27.82
CA SER A 312 -5.27 12.87 28.04
C SER A 312 -6.34 11.88 27.56
N HIS A 313 -5.96 10.89 26.75
CA HIS A 313 -6.83 9.78 26.36
C HIS A 313 -7.09 8.78 27.48
N PHE A 314 -6.41 8.91 28.62
CA PHE A 314 -6.65 8.08 29.81
C PHE A 314 -7.87 8.54 30.64
N VAL A 315 -8.62 9.52 30.16
CA VAL A 315 -9.83 10.06 30.80
C VAL A 315 -11.06 9.58 30.05
N LEU A 316 -12.12 9.25 30.78
CA LEU A 316 -13.44 9.02 30.17
C LEU A 316 -14.08 10.37 29.82
N TYR A 317 -14.49 10.53 28.57
CA TYR A 317 -15.21 11.74 28.13
C TYR A 317 -16.68 11.45 27.90
N TYR A 318 -17.49 12.50 27.73
CA TYR A 318 -18.86 12.38 27.24
C TYR A 318 -19.27 13.52 26.33
N ALA A 319 -20.19 13.24 25.41
CA ALA A 319 -20.93 14.22 24.63
C ALA A 319 -22.39 14.23 25.09
N ASP A 320 -22.94 15.42 25.35
CA ASP A 320 -24.33 15.61 25.77
C ASP A 320 -25.20 16.10 24.61
N TYR A 321 -26.21 15.31 24.25
CA TYR A 321 -27.21 15.61 23.23
C TYR A 321 -28.60 15.69 23.88
N GLY A 322 -28.96 16.88 24.36
CA GLY A 322 -30.28 17.14 24.93
C GLY A 322 -30.55 16.35 26.22
N GLY A 323 -29.55 16.22 27.09
CA GLY A 323 -29.62 15.45 28.34
C GLY A 323 -29.32 13.96 28.19
N ARG A 324 -29.06 13.48 26.95
CA ARG A 324 -28.56 12.13 26.69
C ARG A 324 -27.04 12.17 26.57
N ARG A 325 -26.36 11.69 27.61
CA ARG A 325 -24.90 11.58 27.62
C ARG A 325 -24.46 10.29 26.94
N LEU A 326 -23.63 10.43 25.92
CA LEU A 326 -22.88 9.33 25.31
C LEU A 326 -21.43 9.41 25.79
N TYR A 327 -20.97 8.38 26.47
CA TYR A 327 -19.60 8.30 26.97
C TYR A 327 -18.65 7.84 25.87
N VAL A 328 -17.48 8.48 25.75
CA VAL A 328 -16.49 8.22 24.70
C VAL A 328 -15.19 7.78 25.34
N PHE A 329 -14.80 6.55 25.04
CA PHE A 329 -13.47 6.02 25.34
C PHE A 329 -12.50 6.40 24.22
N PHE A 330 -11.25 6.67 24.58
CA PHE A 330 -10.17 6.89 23.62
C PHE A 330 -9.14 5.77 23.73
N ARG A 331 -8.88 5.11 22.60
CA ARG A 331 -7.93 4.01 22.43
C ARG A 331 -6.51 4.46 22.74
N ASP A 332 -5.78 3.67 23.51
CA ASP A 332 -4.32 3.76 23.61
C ASP A 332 -3.73 3.03 22.40
N LYS A 333 -3.25 3.81 21.43
CA LYS A 333 -2.77 3.30 20.14
C LYS A 333 -1.56 2.40 20.32
N THR A 334 -0.64 2.80 21.17
CA THR A 334 0.63 2.09 21.41
C THR A 334 0.39 0.66 21.90
N LEU A 335 -0.41 0.45 22.95
CA LEU A 335 -0.66 -0.89 23.47
C LEU A 335 -1.52 -1.72 22.52
N SER A 336 -2.49 -1.09 21.86
CA SER A 336 -3.36 -1.76 20.91
C SER A 336 -2.56 -2.28 19.71
N ASP A 337 -1.67 -1.47 19.14
CA ASP A 337 -0.81 -1.84 18.01
C ASP A 337 0.28 -2.83 18.44
N ASN A 338 0.82 -2.71 19.66
CA ASN A 338 1.77 -3.71 20.17
C ASN A 338 1.14 -5.10 20.25
N LEU A 339 -0.11 -5.20 20.73
CA LEU A 339 -0.82 -6.47 20.82
C LEU A 339 -1.27 -6.97 19.44
N GLY A 340 -1.60 -6.07 18.52
CA GLY A 340 -2.01 -6.43 17.15
C GLY A 340 -0.86 -6.89 16.26
N PHE A 341 0.33 -6.28 16.40
CA PHE A 341 1.40 -6.42 15.41
C PHE A 341 2.74 -6.83 16.02
N ARG A 342 3.21 -6.17 17.09
CA ARG A 342 4.58 -6.34 17.61
C ARG A 342 4.77 -7.60 18.46
N TYR A 343 3.82 -7.92 19.34
CA TYR A 343 3.99 -9.00 20.32
C TYR A 343 4.03 -10.40 19.67
N SER A 344 3.66 -10.52 18.39
CA SER A 344 3.78 -11.73 17.59
C SER A 344 5.21 -12.25 17.48
N SER A 345 6.20 -11.35 17.57
CA SER A 345 7.63 -11.68 17.52
C SER A 345 8.27 -11.87 18.90
N MET A 346 7.48 -11.89 19.98
CA MET A 346 7.97 -11.98 21.36
C MET A 346 7.50 -13.27 22.04
N LYS A 347 8.24 -13.71 23.07
CA LYS A 347 7.72 -14.76 23.96
C LYS A 347 6.55 -14.21 24.76
N PRO A 348 5.51 -15.02 25.08
CA PRO A 348 4.34 -14.54 25.80
C PRO A 348 4.64 -13.83 27.13
N GLU A 349 5.60 -14.35 27.90
CA GLU A 349 5.99 -13.78 29.20
C GLU A 349 6.70 -12.43 29.05
N GLU A 350 7.52 -12.28 28.01
CA GLU A 350 8.22 -11.04 27.69
C GLU A 350 7.23 -9.96 27.22
N ALA A 351 6.25 -10.35 26.39
CA ALA A 351 5.19 -9.44 25.94
C ALA A 351 4.29 -8.98 27.10
N LEU A 352 3.91 -9.89 28.00
CA LEU A 352 3.19 -9.52 29.24
C LEU A 352 4.02 -8.56 30.10
N ALA A 353 5.32 -8.81 30.27
CA ALA A 353 6.19 -7.93 31.04
C ALA A 353 6.32 -6.53 30.40
N ASP A 354 6.47 -6.46 29.07
CA ASP A 354 6.49 -5.19 28.32
C ASP A 354 5.16 -4.43 28.51
N PHE A 355 4.02 -5.10 28.36
CA PHE A 355 2.70 -4.54 28.59
C PHE A 355 2.55 -3.95 30.00
N VAL A 356 2.94 -4.69 31.03
CA VAL A 356 2.89 -4.23 32.42
C VAL A 356 3.85 -3.07 32.68
N ASN A 357 5.03 -3.08 32.07
CA ASN A 357 5.99 -2.00 32.21
C ASN A 357 5.52 -0.71 31.53
N TYR A 358 4.72 -0.82 30.47
CA TYR A 358 4.01 0.33 29.89
C TYR A 358 2.95 0.84 30.88
N LEU A 359 2.07 -0.03 31.39
CA LEU A 359 1.00 0.38 32.32
C LEU A 359 1.52 1.09 33.58
N LYS A 360 2.66 0.67 34.13
CA LYS A 360 3.29 1.32 35.29
C LYS A 360 3.67 2.80 35.07
N LYS A 361 3.81 3.22 33.81
CA LYS A 361 4.14 4.60 33.45
C LYS A 361 2.88 5.45 33.19
N MET A 362 1.71 4.82 33.08
CA MET A 362 0.46 5.51 32.77
C MET A 362 -0.15 6.12 34.04
N PRO A 363 -0.94 7.20 33.92
CA PRO A 363 -1.61 7.80 35.07
C PRO A 363 -2.47 6.77 35.81
N SER A 364 -2.20 6.56 37.09
CA SER A 364 -3.04 5.75 37.98
C SER A 364 -3.96 6.66 38.79
N GLY A 365 -5.26 6.45 38.65
CA GLY A 365 -6.30 7.21 39.32
C GLY A 365 -7.60 6.44 39.31
N GLU A 366 -8.51 6.73 40.24
CA GLU A 366 -9.71 5.93 40.46
C GLU A 366 -10.58 5.77 39.20
N CYS A 367 -10.57 6.79 38.32
CA CYS A 367 -11.30 6.84 37.05
C CYS A 367 -10.40 7.14 35.84
N SER A 368 -9.08 6.96 35.96
CA SER A 368 -8.19 6.90 34.79
C SER A 368 -8.28 5.51 34.16
N VAL A 369 -8.30 5.39 32.84
CA VAL A 369 -8.46 4.12 32.13
C VAL A 369 -7.54 4.02 30.92
N VAL A 370 -6.95 2.83 30.73
CA VAL A 370 -6.21 2.47 29.52
C VAL A 370 -7.12 1.59 28.66
N VAL A 371 -7.39 2.01 27.42
CA VAL A 371 -8.30 1.30 26.50
C VAL A 371 -7.48 0.62 25.43
N VAL A 372 -7.49 -0.71 25.41
CA VAL A 372 -6.84 -1.53 24.39
C VAL A 372 -7.92 -2.00 23.42
N ALA A 373 -7.90 -1.46 22.20
CA ALA A 373 -8.92 -1.74 21.18
C ALA A 373 -8.25 -2.08 19.85
N LEU A 374 -8.56 -3.24 19.25
CA LEU A 374 -7.91 -3.71 18.03
C LEU A 374 -8.78 -4.73 17.31
N ASP A 375 -8.40 -5.07 16.07
CA ASP A 375 -8.99 -6.19 15.33
C ASP A 375 -8.90 -7.50 16.11
N GLY A 376 -10.00 -8.24 16.10
CA GLY A 376 -10.20 -9.43 16.89
C GLY A 376 -9.81 -10.73 16.18
N GLU A 377 -9.56 -10.72 14.87
CA GLU A 377 -9.16 -11.93 14.11
C GLU A 377 -7.80 -11.86 13.42
N ASN A 378 -7.32 -10.67 13.06
CA ASN A 378 -6.12 -10.48 12.23
C ASN A 378 -4.79 -10.86 12.91
N PRO A 379 -4.58 -10.63 14.22
CA PRO A 379 -3.25 -10.83 14.81
C PRO A 379 -2.81 -12.30 14.83
N TRP A 380 -3.74 -13.22 15.05
CA TRP A 380 -3.44 -14.49 15.70
C TRP A 380 -2.65 -15.49 14.85
N GLU A 381 -2.82 -15.49 13.52
CA GLU A 381 -2.05 -16.36 12.62
C GLU A 381 -0.56 -15.99 12.53
N ASN A 382 -0.21 -14.75 12.91
CA ASN A 382 1.17 -14.27 12.97
C ASN A 382 1.89 -14.77 14.23
N TYR A 383 1.14 -15.19 15.26
CA TYR A 383 1.70 -15.81 16.44
C TYR A 383 1.91 -17.32 16.22
N PRO A 384 2.96 -17.91 16.81
CA PRO A 384 3.10 -19.36 16.87
C PRO A 384 1.83 -20.03 17.43
N ASN A 385 1.45 -21.18 16.87
CA ASN A 385 0.26 -21.93 17.26
C ASN A 385 -1.03 -21.10 17.24
N PHE A 386 -1.21 -20.26 16.21
CA PHE A 386 -2.33 -19.32 16.10
C PHE A 386 -2.45 -18.39 17.32
N GLY A 387 -1.41 -18.20 18.14
CA GLY A 387 -1.47 -17.36 19.33
C GLY A 387 -2.12 -18.01 20.56
N ASP A 388 -2.36 -19.32 20.56
CA ASP A 388 -2.90 -20.05 21.72
C ASP A 388 -2.04 -19.88 22.97
N ASP A 389 -0.73 -20.03 22.81
CA ASP A 389 0.26 -19.90 23.88
C ASP A 389 0.27 -18.48 24.43
N PHE A 390 0.23 -17.49 23.52
CA PHE A 390 0.19 -16.07 23.87
C PHE A 390 -1.08 -15.70 24.62
N LEU A 391 -2.27 -15.97 24.06
CA LEU A 391 -3.55 -15.65 24.69
C LEU A 391 -3.66 -16.28 26.08
N THR A 392 -3.24 -17.54 26.20
CA THR A 392 -3.29 -18.25 27.47
C THR A 392 -2.38 -17.62 28.51
N ALA A 393 -1.10 -17.39 28.20
CA ALA A 393 -0.14 -16.84 29.14
C ALA A 393 -0.44 -15.38 29.49
N PHE A 394 -0.74 -14.57 28.48
CA PHE A 394 -1.01 -13.13 28.62
C PHE A 394 -2.24 -12.88 29.51
N PHE A 395 -3.39 -13.50 29.20
CA PHE A 395 -4.62 -13.25 29.97
C PHE A 395 -4.61 -13.93 31.35
N ARG A 396 -3.94 -15.08 31.53
CA ARG A 396 -3.74 -15.65 32.88
C ARG A 396 -2.84 -14.75 33.72
N GLY A 397 -1.80 -14.18 33.13
CA GLY A 397 -0.94 -13.21 33.78
C GLY A 397 -1.71 -11.96 34.20
N LEU A 398 -2.54 -11.41 33.31
CA LEU A 398 -3.44 -10.30 33.64
C LEU A 398 -4.39 -10.64 34.80
N ALA A 399 -4.98 -11.84 34.82
CA ALA A 399 -5.84 -12.27 35.94
C ALA A 399 -5.08 -12.36 37.27
N GLN A 400 -3.80 -12.74 37.26
CA GLN A 400 -2.96 -12.74 38.47
C GLN A 400 -2.63 -11.30 38.92
N LEU A 401 -2.35 -10.41 37.97
CA LEU A 401 -2.10 -8.99 38.23
C LEU A 401 -3.36 -8.25 38.72
N GLU A 402 -4.54 -8.71 38.33
CA GLU A 402 -5.78 -8.18 38.89
C GLU A 402 -5.98 -8.66 40.33
N LYS A 403 -5.72 -9.95 40.61
CA LYS A 403 -5.80 -10.51 41.97
C LYS A 403 -4.84 -9.86 42.96
N ASN A 404 -3.66 -9.43 42.51
CA ASN A 404 -2.67 -8.77 43.36
C ASN A 404 -2.83 -7.24 43.43
N GLY A 405 -3.85 -6.68 42.77
CA GLY A 405 -4.17 -5.24 42.81
C GLY A 405 -3.29 -4.35 41.93
N THR A 406 -2.49 -4.91 41.01
CA THR A 406 -1.67 -4.11 40.07
C THR A 406 -2.52 -3.45 38.98
N VAL A 407 -3.49 -4.20 38.45
CA VAL A 407 -4.43 -3.73 37.43
C VAL A 407 -5.86 -4.02 37.87
N LYS A 408 -6.82 -3.35 37.25
CA LYS A 408 -8.23 -3.70 37.37
C LYS A 408 -8.85 -3.73 35.98
N ILE A 409 -9.45 -4.85 35.59
CA ILE A 409 -9.94 -5.02 34.23
C ILE A 409 -11.46 -4.86 34.25
N TRP A 410 -11.97 -4.06 33.31
CA TRP A 410 -13.36 -3.65 33.28
C TRP A 410 -14.04 -4.05 31.98
N LYS A 411 -15.32 -4.40 32.08
CA LYS A 411 -16.25 -4.24 30.96
C LYS A 411 -16.50 -2.74 30.75
N PRO A 412 -16.53 -2.24 29.51
CA PRO A 412 -16.78 -0.82 29.23
C PRO A 412 -18.01 -0.26 29.97
N SER A 413 -19.14 -0.96 29.92
CA SER A 413 -20.37 -0.51 30.58
C SER A 413 -20.27 -0.41 32.11
N ASP A 414 -19.52 -1.32 32.74
CA ASP A 414 -19.33 -1.30 34.20
C ASP A 414 -18.37 -0.18 34.63
N PHE A 415 -17.37 0.14 33.80
CA PHE A 415 -16.52 1.31 34.03
C PHE A 415 -17.32 2.61 33.91
N VAL A 416 -18.18 2.73 32.89
CA VAL A 416 -19.05 3.91 32.73
C VAL A 416 -20.01 4.07 33.91
N LYS A 417 -20.63 2.99 34.40
CA LYS A 417 -21.49 3.05 35.60
C LYS A 417 -20.73 3.54 36.84
N LYS A 418 -19.44 3.19 36.97
CA LYS A 418 -18.62 3.59 38.12
C LYS A 418 -18.11 5.03 38.01
N CYS A 419 -17.66 5.43 36.82
CA CYS A 419 -16.87 6.64 36.61
C CYS A 419 -17.57 7.71 35.77
N GLY A 420 -18.78 7.45 35.28
CA GLY A 420 -19.52 8.35 34.39
C GLY A 420 -19.85 9.72 35.01
N ASP A 421 -20.04 9.80 36.32
CA ASP A 421 -20.27 11.08 37.02
C ASP A 421 -19.01 11.96 37.10
N ARG A 422 -17.83 11.36 36.90
CA ARG A 422 -16.52 12.05 36.89
C ARG A 422 -15.94 12.21 35.49
N ALA A 423 -16.68 11.78 34.46
CA ALA A 423 -16.24 11.93 33.09
C ALA A 423 -16.14 13.41 32.70
N ALA A 424 -15.22 13.74 31.80
CA ALA A 424 -15.04 15.10 31.31
C ALA A 424 -15.96 15.38 30.11
N PRO A 425 -16.61 16.56 30.02
CA PRO A 425 -17.37 16.91 28.83
C PRO A 425 -16.44 17.17 27.64
N LEU A 426 -16.83 16.70 26.46
CA LEU A 426 -16.23 17.16 25.21
C LEU A 426 -16.70 18.59 24.89
N PRO A 427 -15.82 19.48 24.41
CA PRO A 427 -16.13 20.89 24.20
C PRO A 427 -17.00 21.08 22.94
N LEU A 428 -18.03 21.92 23.03
CA LEU A 428 -18.74 22.40 21.84
C LEU A 428 -17.90 23.50 21.16
N ARG A 429 -17.45 23.26 19.93
CA ARG A 429 -16.67 24.23 19.14
C ARG A 429 -16.84 24.02 17.63
N GLU A 430 -16.29 24.96 16.85
CA GLU A 430 -16.26 24.83 15.40
C GLU A 430 -15.20 23.81 14.95
N PHE A 431 -15.59 22.92 14.05
CA PHE A 431 -14.75 21.97 13.33
C PHE A 431 -14.94 22.12 11.81
N ARG A 432 -14.00 21.57 11.04
CA ARG A 432 -14.09 21.46 9.58
C ARG A 432 -14.33 20.00 9.22
N TYR A 433 -15.51 19.69 8.71
CA TYR A 433 -15.85 18.35 8.20
C TYR A 433 -15.83 18.38 6.68
N PHE A 434 -15.72 17.23 6.04
CA PHE A 434 -15.81 17.16 4.58
C PHE A 434 -17.17 17.63 4.07
N ASN A 435 -17.20 18.02 2.80
CA ASN A 435 -18.42 18.46 2.14
C ASN A 435 -18.70 17.61 0.91
N LEU A 436 -19.38 16.48 1.11
CA LEU A 436 -19.77 15.57 0.03
C LEU A 436 -21.10 15.99 -0.64
N THR A 437 -21.63 17.18 -0.33
CA THR A 437 -22.77 17.75 -1.06
C THR A 437 -22.37 18.18 -2.48
N VAL A 438 -21.09 18.52 -2.68
CA VAL A 438 -20.52 18.81 -4.00
C VAL A 438 -19.89 17.55 -4.61
N ASP A 439 -19.60 17.61 -5.90
CA ASP A 439 -18.87 16.53 -6.57
C ASP A 439 -17.39 16.57 -6.17
N ILE A 440 -16.86 15.44 -5.71
CA ILE A 440 -15.47 15.30 -5.28
C ILE A 440 -14.62 14.43 -6.22
N SER A 441 -15.22 13.88 -7.28
CA SER A 441 -14.55 12.90 -8.18
C SER A 441 -13.31 13.43 -8.90
N PHE A 442 -13.13 14.76 -8.96
CA PHE A 442 -12.02 15.40 -9.66
C PHE A 442 -10.86 15.81 -8.75
N TYR A 443 -10.98 15.62 -7.42
CA TYR A 443 -9.88 15.85 -6.50
C TYR A 443 -8.99 14.61 -6.46
N ALA A 444 -7.68 14.84 -6.44
CA ALA A 444 -6.66 13.78 -6.38
C ALA A 444 -5.90 13.77 -5.04
N SER A 445 -6.37 14.56 -4.07
CA SER A 445 -5.80 14.62 -2.73
C SER A 445 -6.88 14.98 -1.72
N ILE A 446 -6.84 14.33 -0.56
CA ILE A 446 -7.67 14.68 0.60
C ILE A 446 -7.51 16.15 1.03
N ARG A 447 -6.33 16.75 0.79
CA ARG A 447 -6.04 18.15 1.17
C ARG A 447 -6.81 19.17 0.32
N ASP A 448 -7.17 18.80 -0.90
CA ASP A 448 -7.91 19.66 -1.82
C ASP A 448 -9.42 19.49 -1.69
N LEU A 449 -9.88 18.50 -0.91
CA LEU A 449 -11.28 18.22 -0.74
C LEU A 449 -12.02 19.39 -0.06
N PRO A 450 -13.24 19.70 -0.52
CA PRO A 450 -14.04 20.76 0.04
C PRO A 450 -14.49 20.38 1.47
N THR A 451 -14.50 21.38 2.36
CA THR A 451 -14.94 21.24 3.75
C THR A 451 -16.02 22.24 4.12
N ARG A 452 -16.80 21.93 5.15
CA ARG A 452 -17.83 22.79 5.75
C ARG A 452 -17.54 23.02 7.24
N ALA A 453 -17.92 24.18 7.75
CA ALA A 453 -17.84 24.47 9.18
C ALA A 453 -19.01 23.80 9.92
N VAL A 454 -18.71 23.14 11.04
CA VAL A 454 -19.70 22.43 11.87
C VAL A 454 -19.47 22.79 13.34
N GLN A 455 -20.55 23.16 14.05
CA GLN A 455 -20.51 23.29 15.51
C GLN A 455 -20.74 21.91 16.11
N GLY A 456 -19.68 21.28 16.61
CA GLY A 456 -19.71 19.92 17.12
C GLY A 456 -18.89 19.75 18.40
N ARG A 457 -18.89 18.54 18.95
CA ARG A 457 -18.17 18.15 20.16
C ARG A 457 -16.91 17.34 19.88
N ILE A 458 -16.78 16.82 18.66
CA ILE A 458 -15.67 15.98 18.25
C ILE A 458 -15.19 16.37 16.85
N ALA A 459 -13.91 16.21 16.58
CA ALA A 459 -13.41 16.29 15.21
C ALA A 459 -13.91 15.11 14.39
N GLU A 460 -14.12 15.31 13.09
CA GLU A 460 -14.32 14.21 12.17
C GLU A 460 -13.01 13.46 11.99
N GLY A 461 -13.00 12.15 12.23
CA GLY A 461 -11.77 11.37 12.24
C GLY A 461 -11.97 9.89 12.55
N THR A 462 -10.86 9.15 12.65
CA THR A 462 -10.77 7.68 12.74
C THR A 462 -9.50 7.23 13.48
N TRP A 463 -9.32 5.93 13.71
CA TRP A 463 -8.10 5.36 14.30
C TRP A 463 -6.86 5.32 13.40
N SER A 464 -7.01 5.56 12.10
CA SER A 464 -5.95 5.48 11.10
C SER A 464 -5.47 6.86 10.63
N ALA A 465 -4.38 6.88 9.86
CA ALA A 465 -3.84 8.06 9.19
C ALA A 465 -3.77 9.34 10.05
N GLY A 466 -3.27 9.20 11.29
CA GLY A 466 -3.11 10.31 12.23
C GLY A 466 -4.42 10.98 12.66
N GLY A 467 -5.53 10.23 12.66
CA GLY A 467 -6.85 10.75 13.02
C GLY A 467 -7.69 11.21 11.82
N SER A 468 -7.17 11.13 10.59
CA SER A 468 -7.86 11.59 9.37
C SER A 468 -8.51 10.46 8.58
N LEU A 469 -9.53 10.77 7.77
CA LEU A 469 -10.22 9.80 6.92
C LEU A 469 -9.44 9.41 5.64
N ALA A 470 -8.15 9.73 5.55
CA ALA A 470 -7.32 9.59 4.33
C ALA A 470 -7.23 8.18 3.75
N VAL A 471 -7.55 7.15 4.54
CA VAL A 471 -7.57 5.75 4.09
C VAL A 471 -8.80 5.43 3.22
N TRP A 472 -9.86 6.24 3.30
CA TRP A 472 -11.13 5.97 2.61
C TRP A 472 -11.60 7.11 1.71
N ILE A 473 -10.92 8.25 1.70
CA ILE A 473 -11.25 9.40 0.85
C ILE A 473 -9.99 10.21 0.56
N GLY A 474 -9.86 10.71 -0.66
CA GLY A 474 -8.72 11.51 -1.10
C GLY A 474 -8.08 10.98 -2.38
N ASP A 475 -8.03 9.66 -2.57
CA ASP A 475 -7.65 9.06 -3.85
C ASP A 475 -8.77 9.20 -4.89
N VAL A 476 -8.42 9.24 -6.17
CA VAL A 476 -9.39 9.37 -7.27
C VAL A 476 -10.35 8.18 -7.30
N ASP A 477 -9.86 6.95 -7.12
CA ASP A 477 -10.72 5.76 -7.13
C ASP A 477 -11.75 5.79 -5.97
N GLU A 478 -11.30 6.19 -4.78
CA GLU A 478 -12.16 6.37 -3.59
C GLU A 478 -13.19 7.47 -3.79
N ASN A 479 -12.76 8.65 -4.25
CA ASN A 479 -13.63 9.80 -4.45
C ASN A 479 -14.72 9.51 -5.49
N VAL A 480 -14.36 8.82 -6.58
CA VAL A 480 -15.33 8.41 -7.60
C VAL A 480 -16.29 7.36 -7.04
N TRP A 481 -15.83 6.40 -6.22
CA TRP A 481 -16.71 5.42 -5.56
C TRP A 481 -17.78 6.10 -4.71
N TRP A 482 -17.42 7.07 -3.86
CA TRP A 482 -18.39 7.83 -3.08
C TRP A 482 -19.41 8.56 -3.95
N MET A 483 -18.98 9.12 -5.08
CA MET A 483 -19.89 9.78 -6.01
C MET A 483 -20.79 8.80 -6.77
N TRP A 484 -20.31 7.59 -7.08
CA TRP A 484 -21.15 6.53 -7.64
C TRP A 484 -22.22 6.07 -6.65
N LEU A 485 -21.86 5.92 -5.38
CA LEU A 485 -22.78 5.56 -4.31
C LEU A 485 -23.85 6.65 -4.14
N LYS A 486 -23.43 7.92 -4.05
CA LYS A 486 -24.35 9.08 -3.97
C LYS A 486 -25.33 9.09 -5.16
N LYS A 487 -24.81 8.92 -6.37
CA LYS A 487 -25.60 8.93 -7.60
C LYS A 487 -26.61 7.77 -7.64
N ALA A 488 -26.20 6.57 -7.25
CA ALA A 488 -27.08 5.42 -7.17
C ALA A 488 -28.21 5.63 -6.15
N ARG A 489 -27.90 6.22 -4.99
CA ARG A 489 -28.88 6.58 -3.98
C ARG A 489 -29.91 7.58 -4.51
N GLU A 490 -29.48 8.58 -5.27
CA GLU A 490 -30.37 9.57 -5.92
C GLU A 490 -31.25 8.95 -7.01
N ASP A 491 -30.71 8.04 -7.83
CA ASP A 491 -31.46 7.44 -8.95
C ASP A 491 -32.50 6.41 -8.48
N VAL A 492 -32.14 5.58 -7.48
CA VAL A 492 -33.00 4.49 -7.02
C VAL A 492 -33.90 4.91 -5.86
N GLY A 493 -33.39 5.71 -4.92
CA GLY A 493 -34.07 6.14 -3.70
C GLY A 493 -34.14 5.06 -2.59
N ILE A 494 -34.32 5.52 -1.35
CA ILE A 494 -34.28 4.68 -0.13
C ILE A 494 -35.65 4.17 0.36
N ASP A 495 -36.77 4.67 -0.18
CA ASP A 495 -38.11 4.17 0.17
C ASP A 495 -38.43 2.91 -0.65
N ARG A 496 -37.73 1.81 -0.33
CA ARG A 496 -37.76 0.56 -1.08
C ARG A 496 -37.86 -0.65 -0.14
N GLY A 497 -38.28 -1.78 -0.70
CA GLY A 497 -38.27 -3.06 0.01
C GLY A 497 -36.85 -3.59 0.24
N TRP A 498 -36.71 -4.54 1.17
CA TRP A 498 -35.42 -5.13 1.56
C TRP A 498 -34.59 -5.66 0.38
N ASP A 499 -35.24 -6.29 -0.61
CA ASP A 499 -34.55 -6.84 -1.78
C ASP A 499 -33.74 -5.78 -2.55
N VAL A 500 -34.23 -4.54 -2.56
CA VAL A 500 -33.59 -3.39 -3.19
C VAL A 500 -32.62 -2.69 -2.23
N LEU A 501 -32.97 -2.51 -0.96
CA LEU A 501 -32.09 -1.81 -0.01
C LEU A 501 -30.85 -2.60 0.40
N PHE A 502 -30.94 -3.93 0.47
CA PHE A 502 -29.81 -4.75 0.90
C PHE A 502 -28.54 -4.55 0.05
N PRO A 503 -28.60 -4.53 -1.30
CA PRO A 503 -27.47 -4.15 -2.14
C PRO A 503 -26.89 -2.76 -1.87
N LEU A 504 -27.72 -1.76 -1.55
CA LEU A 504 -27.23 -0.42 -1.17
C LEU A 504 -26.38 -0.50 0.09
N LEU A 505 -26.90 -1.14 1.15
CA LEU A 505 -26.19 -1.28 2.42
C LEU A 505 -24.85 -2.01 2.25
N ILE A 506 -24.79 -2.99 1.33
CA ILE A 506 -23.52 -3.63 0.95
C ILE A 506 -22.59 -2.60 0.34
N ALA A 507 -23.03 -1.80 -0.65
CA ALA A 507 -22.21 -0.80 -1.32
C ALA A 507 -21.74 0.35 -0.39
N GLU A 508 -22.41 0.56 0.73
CA GLU A 508 -22.06 1.56 1.76
C GLU A 508 -20.92 1.13 2.69
N ALA A 509 -20.48 -0.13 2.64
CA ALA A 509 -19.40 -0.64 3.49
C ALA A 509 -18.07 0.11 3.27
N SER A 510 -17.35 0.40 4.36
CA SER A 510 -16.04 1.08 4.31
C SER A 510 -14.96 0.23 3.64
N ASP A 511 -15.18 -1.08 3.52
CA ASP A 511 -14.26 -2.02 2.88
C ASP A 511 -13.93 -1.62 1.44
N TRP A 512 -14.91 -1.14 0.66
CA TRP A 512 -14.68 -0.85 -0.76
C TRP A 512 -13.69 0.28 -1.00
N PRO A 513 -13.88 1.49 -0.43
CA PRO A 513 -12.89 2.55 -0.57
C PRO A 513 -11.54 2.16 0.05
N PHE A 514 -11.53 1.42 1.17
CA PHE A 514 -10.29 0.88 1.75
C PHE A 514 -9.49 0.03 0.74
N TRP A 515 -10.17 -0.82 -0.03
CA TRP A 515 -9.51 -1.67 -1.03
C TRP A 515 -9.20 -0.96 -2.36
N TYR A 516 -9.86 0.17 -2.64
CA TYR A 516 -9.55 1.02 -3.79
C TYR A 516 -8.29 1.88 -3.57
N GLY A 517 -8.03 2.29 -2.33
CA GLY A 517 -6.86 3.12 -1.99
C GLY A 517 -5.52 2.48 -2.34
N ASN A 518 -4.63 3.29 -2.92
CA ASN A 518 -3.26 2.88 -3.28
C ASN A 518 -2.38 2.53 -2.07
N ASP A 519 -2.81 2.88 -0.86
CA ASP A 519 -2.03 2.73 0.37
C ASP A 519 -2.09 1.32 0.98
N MET A 520 -3.23 0.61 0.83
CA MET A 520 -3.50 -0.66 1.53
C MET A 520 -4.27 -1.70 0.69
N GLY A 521 -4.62 -1.37 -0.56
CA GLY A 521 -5.67 -2.05 -1.33
C GLY A 521 -5.31 -3.33 -2.11
N SER A 522 -6.36 -4.10 -2.47
CA SER A 522 -6.33 -5.18 -3.47
C SER A 522 -7.54 -5.01 -4.41
N PRO A 523 -7.59 -3.90 -5.17
CA PRO A 523 -8.78 -3.52 -5.93
C PRO A 523 -9.12 -4.58 -6.99
N GLN A 524 -8.13 -5.33 -7.45
CA GLN A 524 -8.31 -6.48 -8.34
C GLN A 524 -9.29 -7.51 -7.76
N THR A 525 -9.30 -7.76 -6.46
CA THR A 525 -10.17 -8.79 -5.87
C THR A 525 -11.56 -8.23 -5.55
N PHE A 526 -11.61 -7.00 -5.03
CA PHE A 526 -12.81 -6.44 -4.41
C PHE A 526 -13.67 -5.57 -5.33
N ASP A 527 -13.10 -4.95 -6.38
CA ASP A 527 -13.86 -4.10 -7.32
C ASP A 527 -15.10 -4.81 -7.92
N PRO A 528 -15.03 -6.08 -8.36
CA PRO A 528 -16.21 -6.77 -8.89
C PRO A 528 -17.31 -6.94 -7.84
N VAL A 529 -16.93 -7.21 -6.59
CA VAL A 529 -17.89 -7.40 -5.50
C VAL A 529 -18.60 -6.08 -5.19
N ALA A 530 -17.83 -5.00 -5.04
CA ALA A 530 -18.34 -3.66 -4.81
C ALA A 530 -19.32 -3.23 -5.92
N LYS A 531 -18.89 -3.32 -7.19
CA LYS A 531 -19.75 -3.01 -8.34
C LYS A 531 -20.99 -3.89 -8.43
N SER A 532 -20.89 -5.19 -8.11
CA SER A 532 -22.03 -6.09 -8.11
C SER A 532 -23.14 -5.60 -7.18
N ALA A 533 -22.80 -4.95 -6.06
CA ALA A 533 -23.76 -4.36 -5.13
C ALA A 533 -24.53 -3.19 -5.76
N LEU A 534 -23.84 -2.23 -6.36
CA LEU A 534 -24.51 -1.12 -7.06
C LEU A 534 -25.31 -1.61 -8.28
N ILE A 535 -24.77 -2.56 -9.05
CA ILE A 535 -25.48 -3.16 -10.19
C ILE A 535 -26.78 -3.83 -9.74
N ALA A 536 -26.72 -4.63 -8.67
CA ALA A 536 -27.89 -5.29 -8.10
C ALA A 536 -28.89 -4.27 -7.56
N TYR A 537 -28.43 -3.17 -6.95
CA TYR A 537 -29.31 -2.10 -6.46
C TYR A 537 -30.18 -1.51 -7.58
N TYR A 538 -29.57 -1.14 -8.73
CA TYR A 538 -30.32 -0.68 -9.91
C TYR A 538 -31.23 -1.76 -10.47
N ARG A 539 -30.71 -2.97 -10.71
CA ARG A 539 -31.47 -4.04 -11.38
C ARG A 539 -32.69 -4.47 -10.58
N ARG A 540 -32.56 -4.60 -9.25
CA ARG A 540 -33.66 -4.99 -8.37
C ARG A 540 -34.71 -3.90 -8.22
N ALA A 541 -34.33 -2.63 -8.39
CA ALA A 541 -35.26 -1.51 -8.52
C ALA A 541 -35.96 -1.44 -9.89
N GLY A 542 -35.65 -2.35 -10.83
CA GLY A 542 -36.18 -2.33 -12.19
C GLY A 542 -35.52 -1.30 -13.11
N LEU A 543 -34.35 -0.77 -12.72
CA LEU A 543 -33.58 0.21 -13.48
C LEU A 543 -32.39 -0.44 -14.19
N GLN A 544 -31.94 0.19 -15.28
CA GLN A 544 -30.72 -0.22 -15.95
C GLN A 544 -29.50 0.38 -15.23
N PRO A 545 -28.51 -0.44 -14.83
CA PRO A 545 -27.30 0.09 -14.19
C PRO A 545 -26.51 0.95 -15.19
N PRO A 546 -25.90 2.06 -14.73
CA PRO A 546 -25.01 2.84 -15.57
C PRO A 546 -23.86 2.01 -16.17
N ALA A 547 -23.52 2.27 -17.43
CA ALA A 547 -22.55 1.47 -18.17
C ALA A 547 -21.15 1.45 -17.52
N TYR A 548 -20.77 2.51 -16.80
CA TYR A 548 -19.49 2.57 -16.09
C TYR A 548 -19.36 1.49 -14.99
N LEU A 549 -20.46 1.04 -14.38
CA LEU A 549 -20.45 -0.05 -13.41
C LEU A 549 -20.16 -1.40 -14.07
N LEU A 550 -20.44 -1.54 -15.37
CA LEU A 550 -20.19 -2.76 -16.15
C LEU A 550 -18.76 -2.81 -16.71
N SER A 551 -17.98 -1.75 -16.52
CA SER A 551 -16.59 -1.65 -16.95
C SER A 551 -15.67 -2.49 -16.06
N SER A 552 -14.62 -3.05 -16.67
CA SER A 552 -13.51 -3.70 -15.96
C SER A 552 -12.49 -2.72 -15.37
N ALA A 553 -12.61 -1.42 -15.65
CA ALA A 553 -11.74 -0.40 -15.07
C ALA A 553 -12.18 -0.02 -13.66
N TYR A 554 -11.25 0.32 -12.76
CA TYR A 554 -11.53 0.88 -11.45
C TYR A 554 -12.27 2.23 -11.55
N PRO A 555 -12.87 2.74 -10.46
CA PRO A 555 -13.68 3.96 -10.50
C PRO A 555 -13.02 5.17 -11.18
N GLY A 556 -11.74 5.43 -10.92
CA GLY A 556 -10.90 6.46 -11.54
C GLY A 556 -10.53 6.22 -13.00
N GLY A 557 -10.97 5.10 -13.59
CA GLY A 557 -10.79 4.78 -15.01
C GLY A 557 -9.53 3.96 -15.32
N THR A 558 -8.76 3.59 -14.30
CA THR A 558 -7.56 2.74 -14.47
C THR A 558 -7.98 1.30 -14.81
N PRO A 559 -7.44 0.67 -15.88
CA PRO A 559 -7.77 -0.71 -16.22
C PRO A 559 -7.31 -1.69 -15.13
N ARG A 560 -8.16 -2.66 -14.77
CA ARG A 560 -7.82 -3.75 -13.83
C ARG A 560 -6.73 -4.69 -14.34
N GLU A 561 -6.58 -4.81 -15.65
CA GLU A 561 -5.52 -5.58 -16.30
C GLU A 561 -4.76 -4.72 -17.32
N VAL A 562 -3.46 -4.53 -17.10
CA VAL A 562 -2.55 -3.95 -18.09
C VAL A 562 -1.93 -5.10 -18.88
N VAL A 563 -2.44 -5.34 -20.09
CA VAL A 563 -1.73 -6.17 -21.07
C VAL A 563 -0.41 -5.44 -21.38
N LYS A 564 0.73 -6.13 -21.19
CA LYS A 564 2.10 -5.60 -21.27
C LYS A 564 2.26 -4.42 -22.24
N LYS A 565 2.96 -3.38 -21.77
CA LYS A 565 3.59 -2.36 -22.61
C LYS A 565 4.64 -3.04 -23.49
N GLY A 566 4.25 -3.37 -24.71
CA GLY A 566 5.14 -3.73 -25.81
C GLY A 566 4.96 -2.71 -26.91
N ASP A 567 6.03 -2.36 -27.60
CA ASP A 567 5.92 -1.58 -28.82
C ASP A 567 4.97 -2.30 -29.81
N GLY A 568 3.84 -1.65 -30.10
CA GLY A 568 2.97 -1.89 -31.26
C GLY A 568 2.35 -3.27 -31.44
N ASN A 569 1.12 -3.46 -30.91
CA ASN A 569 -0.04 -4.06 -31.61
C ASN A 569 -1.21 -4.22 -30.62
N VAL A 570 -2.35 -3.59 -30.90
CA VAL A 570 -3.62 -3.89 -30.17
C VAL A 570 -4.49 -4.75 -31.08
N THR A 571 -4.54 -6.04 -30.79
CA THR A 571 -5.46 -6.98 -31.42
C THR A 571 -6.69 -7.13 -30.53
N THR A 572 -7.85 -6.73 -31.02
CA THR A 572 -9.14 -6.97 -30.34
C THR A 572 -9.72 -8.30 -30.79
N TYR A 573 -10.37 -9.03 -29.87
CA TYR A 573 -10.96 -10.34 -30.17
C TYR A 573 -12.12 -10.16 -31.17
N GLY A 574 -11.88 -10.48 -32.44
CA GLY A 574 -12.87 -10.41 -33.53
C GLY A 574 -13.05 -9.04 -34.21
N GLY A 575 -12.19 -8.04 -33.93
CA GLY A 575 -12.23 -6.70 -34.53
C GLY A 575 -11.02 -6.37 -35.43
N PRO A 576 -11.02 -5.21 -36.11
CA PRO A 576 -9.90 -4.80 -36.96
C PRO A 576 -8.63 -4.57 -36.15
N ALA A 577 -7.48 -4.94 -36.72
CA ALA A 577 -6.18 -4.65 -36.13
C ALA A 577 -5.87 -3.15 -36.28
N VAL A 578 -5.60 -2.46 -35.17
CA VAL A 578 -5.26 -1.03 -35.15
C VAL A 578 -3.74 -0.88 -34.99
N TYR A 579 -3.14 -0.16 -35.94
CA TYR A 579 -1.72 0.12 -36.01
C TYR A 579 -1.49 1.60 -35.72
N ALA A 580 -0.47 1.90 -34.92
CA ALA A 580 -0.02 3.27 -34.66
C ALA A 580 1.51 3.32 -34.69
N ASN A 581 2.06 4.31 -35.38
CA ASN A 581 3.49 4.66 -35.31
C ASN A 581 3.66 6.19 -35.19
N THR A 582 4.90 6.67 -35.26
CA THR A 582 5.24 8.09 -35.09
C THR A 582 4.58 9.04 -36.09
N THR A 583 4.01 8.53 -37.18
CA THR A 583 3.50 9.33 -38.29
C THR A 583 2.10 8.93 -38.79
N HIS A 584 1.59 7.75 -38.44
CA HIS A 584 0.33 7.24 -38.98
C HIS A 584 -0.43 6.37 -37.95
N ILE A 585 -1.78 6.47 -37.98
CA ILE A 585 -2.70 5.48 -37.39
C ILE A 585 -3.56 4.90 -38.50
N TRP A 586 -3.67 3.56 -38.58
CA TRP A 586 -4.54 2.90 -39.55
C TRP A 586 -5.09 1.59 -38.99
N ALA A 587 -6.25 1.16 -39.50
CA ALA A 587 -6.85 -0.13 -39.17
C ALA A 587 -6.85 -1.03 -40.41
N ARG A 588 -6.53 -2.32 -40.27
CA ARG A 588 -6.58 -3.28 -41.39
C ARG A 588 -7.63 -4.35 -41.12
N GLY A 589 -8.57 -4.52 -42.06
CA GLY A 589 -9.38 -5.75 -42.19
C GLY A 589 -10.81 -5.74 -41.64
N GLY A 590 -11.40 -4.60 -41.27
CA GLY A 590 -12.81 -4.52 -40.81
C GLY A 590 -13.75 -3.85 -41.82
N ARG A 591 -15.06 -4.16 -41.77
CA ARG A 591 -16.10 -3.34 -42.42
C ARG A 591 -16.08 -1.93 -41.82
N CYS A 592 -16.35 -0.89 -42.63
CA CYS A 592 -16.30 0.51 -42.17
C CYS A 592 -17.29 0.77 -41.01
N GLY A 593 -16.95 1.69 -40.09
CA GLY A 593 -17.66 1.94 -38.81
C GLY A 593 -17.32 3.26 -38.10
N VAL A 594 -17.86 3.51 -36.91
CA VAL A 594 -17.60 4.75 -36.11
C VAL A 594 -16.63 4.46 -34.95
N VAL A 595 -15.59 5.27 -34.80
CA VAL A 595 -14.56 5.19 -33.73
C VAL A 595 -14.79 6.31 -32.72
N TYR A 596 -14.78 5.98 -31.42
CA TYR A 596 -15.01 6.94 -30.33
C TYR A 596 -13.72 7.19 -29.53
N VAL A 597 -13.46 8.45 -29.16
CA VAL A 597 -12.21 8.87 -28.51
C VAL A 597 -12.52 9.72 -27.27
N SER A 598 -11.81 9.46 -26.17
CA SER A 598 -12.03 10.12 -24.87
C SER A 598 -10.71 10.49 -24.17
N ASN A 599 -10.61 11.68 -23.58
CA ASN A 599 -9.45 12.15 -22.80
C ASN A 599 -9.52 11.75 -21.31
N PRO A 600 -8.61 10.90 -20.79
CA PRO A 600 -8.61 10.48 -19.39
C PRO A 600 -8.04 11.52 -18.40
N ALA A 601 -7.41 12.61 -18.87
CA ALA A 601 -6.77 13.63 -18.02
C ALA A 601 -7.67 14.87 -17.77
N LEU A 602 -8.88 14.91 -18.32
CA LEU A 602 -9.89 15.92 -17.96
C LEU A 602 -10.67 15.43 -16.74
N PRO A 603 -10.85 16.26 -15.68
CA PRO A 603 -11.67 15.90 -14.55
C PRO A 603 -13.12 15.65 -14.99
N ARG A 604 -13.66 14.46 -14.68
CA ARG A 604 -14.98 14.01 -15.13
C ARG A 604 -15.87 13.63 -13.97
N SER A 605 -16.98 14.33 -13.88
CA SER A 605 -18.08 14.08 -12.95
C SER A 605 -18.92 12.85 -13.35
N PRO A 606 -19.29 11.96 -12.42
CA PRO A 606 -20.31 10.94 -12.64
C PRO A 606 -21.76 11.50 -12.71
N TYR A 607 -21.99 12.82 -12.57
CA TYR A 607 -23.29 13.46 -12.85
C TYR A 607 -23.54 13.76 -14.34
N MET A 608 -22.56 13.53 -15.23
CA MET A 608 -22.75 13.78 -16.67
C MET A 608 -23.33 12.57 -17.41
N PHE A 609 -24.66 12.53 -17.54
CA PHE A 609 -25.29 11.94 -18.72
C PHE A 609 -25.18 12.93 -19.88
N ARG A 610 -25.05 12.40 -21.11
CA ARG A 610 -25.74 12.74 -22.37
C ARG A 610 -24.74 12.46 -23.52
N GLY A 611 -25.08 11.78 -24.61
CA GLY A 611 -26.40 11.46 -25.15
C GLY A 611 -26.40 10.24 -26.08
N ALA A 612 -27.59 9.95 -26.61
CA ALA A 612 -27.84 8.79 -27.46
C ALA A 612 -27.40 9.07 -28.91
N VAL A 613 -26.46 8.28 -29.43
CA VAL A 613 -26.12 8.25 -30.87
C VAL A 613 -26.91 7.12 -31.52
N GLN A 614 -27.41 7.30 -32.74
CA GLN A 614 -27.93 6.16 -33.50
C GLN A 614 -26.76 5.40 -34.13
N GLY A 615 -26.65 4.10 -33.86
CA GLY A 615 -25.73 3.21 -34.55
C GLY A 615 -26.08 3.10 -36.03
N LEU A 616 -25.22 2.46 -36.81
CA LEU A 616 -25.34 2.33 -38.27
C LEU A 616 -26.60 1.57 -38.73
N ARG A 617 -27.37 0.96 -37.80
CA ARG A 617 -28.66 0.31 -38.07
C ARG A 617 -29.84 1.01 -37.37
N GLY A 618 -29.64 2.22 -36.86
CA GLY A 618 -30.68 3.05 -36.22
C GLY A 618 -30.92 2.78 -34.73
N GLU A 619 -30.14 1.89 -34.11
CA GLU A 619 -30.21 1.57 -32.69
C GLU A 619 -29.66 2.70 -31.82
N ARG A 620 -30.29 2.99 -30.67
CA ARG A 620 -29.75 4.00 -29.72
C ARG A 620 -28.54 3.42 -28.96
N LEU A 621 -27.41 4.12 -29.04
CA LEU A 621 -26.16 3.84 -28.34
C LEU A 621 -25.92 4.91 -27.28
N ASN A 622 -25.71 4.52 -26.02
CA ASN A 622 -25.27 5.41 -24.95
C ASN A 622 -23.74 5.42 -24.92
N ILE A 623 -23.10 6.51 -25.33
CA ILE A 623 -21.65 6.56 -25.53
C ILE A 623 -21.04 7.73 -24.75
N PHE A 624 -19.93 7.46 -24.07
CA PHE A 624 -19.13 8.41 -23.29
C PHE A 624 -17.85 8.74 -24.07
N ALA A 625 -17.89 9.76 -24.93
CA ALA A 625 -16.75 10.17 -25.75
C ALA A 625 -16.79 11.68 -26.03
N ASP A 626 -15.61 12.31 -26.04
CA ASP A 626 -15.47 13.73 -26.40
C ASP A 626 -15.60 13.92 -27.92
N MET A 627 -15.35 12.85 -28.68
CA MET A 627 -15.30 12.85 -30.14
C MET A 627 -15.68 11.48 -30.74
N ALA A 628 -16.27 11.51 -31.94
CA ALA A 628 -16.57 10.34 -32.76
C ALA A 628 -16.07 10.55 -34.20
N ILE A 629 -15.62 9.47 -34.86
CA ILE A 629 -15.04 9.49 -36.20
C ILE A 629 -15.74 8.44 -37.06
N ASP A 630 -16.41 8.86 -38.13
CA ASP A 630 -16.97 7.93 -39.11
C ASP A 630 -15.87 7.51 -40.10
N SER A 631 -15.42 6.25 -40.01
CA SER A 631 -14.39 5.70 -40.90
C SER A 631 -14.91 5.33 -42.30
N CYS A 632 -16.23 5.36 -42.53
CA CYS A 632 -16.82 5.21 -43.86
C CYS A 632 -16.75 6.55 -44.64
N THR A 633 -16.98 7.68 -43.97
CA THR A 633 -17.08 9.00 -44.61
C THR A 633 -15.89 9.92 -44.33
N GLY A 634 -15.07 9.61 -43.32
CA GLY A 634 -14.00 10.47 -42.83
C GLY A 634 -14.47 11.66 -41.99
N THR A 635 -15.75 11.70 -41.61
CA THR A 635 -16.37 12.81 -40.88
C THR A 635 -16.12 12.69 -39.38
N VAL A 636 -15.71 13.80 -38.76
CA VAL A 636 -15.49 13.89 -37.31
C VAL A 636 -16.61 14.67 -36.65
N TYR A 637 -17.05 14.17 -35.49
CA TYR A 637 -18.09 14.76 -34.66
C TYR A 637 -17.52 15.08 -33.28
N LEU A 638 -17.79 16.27 -32.75
CA LEU A 638 -17.47 16.65 -31.37
C LEU A 638 -18.73 16.64 -30.51
N SER A 639 -18.60 16.23 -29.25
CA SER A 639 -19.69 16.15 -28.29
C SER A 639 -19.80 17.44 -27.46
N ASP A 640 -20.98 18.06 -27.44
CA ASP A 640 -21.34 19.11 -26.48
C ASP A 640 -22.67 18.75 -25.79
N GLY A 641 -22.61 18.55 -24.47
CA GLY A 641 -23.77 18.15 -23.66
C GLY A 641 -24.48 16.90 -24.18
N GLY A 642 -23.76 16.02 -24.89
CA GLY A 642 -24.28 14.79 -25.49
C GLY A 642 -24.94 14.88 -26.85
N ARG A 643 -24.87 16.04 -27.49
CA ARG A 643 -25.18 16.17 -28.91
C ARG A 643 -23.88 16.19 -29.70
N PHE A 644 -23.84 15.38 -30.75
CA PHE A 644 -22.69 15.30 -31.66
C PHE A 644 -22.88 16.25 -32.84
N TYR A 645 -21.92 17.16 -33.02
CA TYR A 645 -21.92 18.12 -34.10
C TYR A 645 -20.80 17.77 -35.10
N PRO A 646 -21.10 17.64 -36.40
CA PRO A 646 -20.06 17.37 -37.40
C PRO A 646 -19.15 18.59 -37.54
N VAL A 647 -17.84 18.39 -37.49
CA VAL A 647 -16.83 19.47 -37.51
C VAL A 647 -15.86 19.42 -38.70
N GLY A 648 -15.83 18.34 -39.51
CA GLY A 648 -15.03 18.30 -40.75
C GLY A 648 -14.64 16.89 -41.26
N ASN A 649 -13.94 16.83 -42.41
CA ASN A 649 -13.43 15.61 -43.08
C ASN A 649 -11.88 15.61 -43.23
N VAL A 650 -11.26 14.42 -43.20
CA VAL A 650 -9.78 14.12 -43.12
C VAL A 650 -8.90 14.84 -44.12
N ALA A 651 -8.52 16.11 -43.84
CA ALA A 651 -7.50 16.81 -44.62
C ALA A 651 -6.72 17.98 -43.94
N LYS A 652 -6.89 18.30 -42.65
CA LYS A 652 -6.05 19.36 -42.01
C LYS A 652 -5.56 18.95 -40.62
N LEU A 653 -4.24 19.04 -40.44
CA LEU A 653 -3.54 18.74 -39.20
C LEU A 653 -3.07 20.02 -38.49
N SER A 654 -3.37 20.29 -37.21
CA SER A 654 -2.80 21.44 -36.44
C SER A 654 -2.02 20.99 -35.19
N PHE A 655 -1.07 21.80 -34.71
CA PHE A 655 -0.20 21.45 -33.57
C PHE A 655 -0.72 22.08 -32.28
N VAL A 656 -0.98 21.29 -31.23
CA VAL A 656 -1.67 21.79 -30.02
C VAL A 656 -0.73 21.98 -28.82
N GLY A 657 0.43 21.30 -28.77
CA GLY A 657 1.47 21.56 -27.77
C GLY A 657 2.45 20.41 -27.56
N ALA A 658 3.61 20.72 -26.98
CA ALA A 658 4.66 19.75 -26.65
C ALA A 658 5.39 20.16 -25.36
N GLN A 659 5.66 19.18 -24.49
CA GLN A 659 6.71 19.29 -23.46
C GLN A 659 7.68 18.11 -23.59
N PRO A 660 9.00 18.35 -23.47
CA PRO A 660 9.98 17.27 -23.38
C PRO A 660 9.65 16.27 -22.27
N GLY A 661 9.60 14.98 -22.63
CA GLY A 661 9.31 13.88 -21.69
C GLY A 661 7.82 13.69 -21.43
N GLY A 662 7.00 14.56 -22.03
CA GLY A 662 5.55 14.44 -22.11
C GLY A 662 5.10 13.90 -23.47
N MET A 663 3.87 14.25 -23.84
CA MET A 663 3.24 13.78 -25.08
C MET A 663 3.21 14.90 -26.13
N LEU A 664 3.50 14.55 -27.39
CA LEU A 664 3.32 15.38 -28.57
C LEU A 664 1.87 15.23 -28.99
N TYR A 665 1.21 16.37 -29.15
CA TYR A 665 -0.17 16.46 -29.58
C TYR A 665 -0.23 16.99 -31.00
N VAL A 666 -0.44 16.09 -31.96
CA VAL A 666 -0.69 16.42 -33.36
C VAL A 666 -2.18 16.22 -33.62
N GLU A 667 -2.87 17.24 -34.12
CA GLU A 667 -4.30 17.19 -34.40
C GLU A 667 -4.53 16.86 -35.86
N PHE A 668 -4.76 15.61 -36.31
CA PHE A 668 -5.16 15.32 -37.71
C PHE A 668 -6.63 15.16 -37.80
N ASN A 669 -7.23 16.09 -38.52
CA ASN A 669 -8.64 16.06 -38.78
C ASN A 669 -9.48 16.10 -37.50
N GLY A 670 -9.18 17.07 -36.63
CA GLY A 670 -9.85 17.24 -35.34
C GLY A 670 -9.45 16.23 -34.27
N LEU A 671 -8.72 15.17 -34.62
CA LEU A 671 -8.19 14.19 -33.67
C LEU A 671 -6.82 14.57 -33.19
N VAL A 672 -6.72 14.90 -31.91
CA VAL A 672 -5.44 15.07 -31.24
C VAL A 672 -4.85 13.70 -30.91
N TYR A 673 -3.83 13.31 -31.66
CA TYR A 673 -2.98 12.15 -31.41
C TYR A 673 -1.97 12.48 -30.34
N SER A 674 -1.91 11.69 -29.26
CA SER A 674 -0.86 11.78 -28.25
C SER A 674 0.26 10.77 -28.55
N LEU A 675 1.42 11.27 -28.94
CA LEU A 675 2.64 10.49 -29.14
C LEU A 675 3.59 10.72 -27.96
N GLY A 676 4.13 9.68 -27.34
CA GLY A 676 5.20 9.89 -26.34
C GLY A 676 6.37 10.60 -26.99
N ILE A 677 6.69 11.83 -26.56
CA ILE A 677 7.90 12.50 -27.00
C ILE A 677 9.03 11.90 -26.17
N PRO A 678 9.96 11.13 -26.76
CA PRO A 678 11.22 10.88 -26.07
C PRO A 678 11.79 12.25 -25.71
N GLU A 679 12.14 12.41 -24.43
CA GLU A 679 12.44 13.69 -23.83
C GLU A 679 13.42 14.50 -24.68
N ALA A 680 12.92 15.55 -25.35
CA ALA A 680 13.78 16.40 -26.15
C ALA A 680 14.73 17.14 -25.19
N PRO A 681 16.05 17.07 -25.37
CA PRO A 681 17.02 17.74 -24.50
C PRO A 681 16.83 19.27 -24.39
N ALA A 682 15.94 19.86 -25.18
CA ALA A 682 15.78 21.30 -25.39
C ALA A 682 15.06 22.08 -24.27
N GLY A 683 14.51 21.43 -23.24
CA GLY A 683 13.88 22.10 -22.09
C GLY A 683 14.50 21.78 -20.73
N GLN A 684 15.49 20.89 -20.69
CA GLN A 684 16.17 20.50 -19.46
C GLN A 684 17.55 21.12 -19.47
N GLN A 685 17.77 22.14 -18.65
CA GLN A 685 19.14 22.60 -18.46
C GLN A 685 19.83 21.62 -17.52
N LEU A 686 20.76 20.81 -18.06
CA LEU A 686 21.63 20.00 -17.21
C LEU A 686 22.45 20.93 -16.31
N LEU A 687 22.28 20.77 -15.00
CA LEU A 687 22.99 21.55 -13.99
C LEU A 687 24.24 20.82 -13.49
N LEU A 688 24.12 19.49 -13.33
CA LEU A 688 25.16 18.63 -12.79
C LEU A 688 24.94 17.20 -13.30
N GLU A 689 26.00 16.54 -13.74
CA GLU A 689 26.01 15.11 -14.05
C GLU A 689 27.29 14.50 -13.48
N VAL A 690 27.14 13.40 -12.74
CA VAL A 690 28.22 12.71 -12.06
C VAL A 690 28.04 11.22 -12.30
N SER A 691 29.12 10.55 -12.71
CA SER A 691 29.15 9.09 -12.79
C SER A 691 29.61 8.50 -11.47
N ASP A 692 29.10 7.31 -11.18
CA ASP A 692 29.53 6.48 -10.06
C ASP A 692 30.22 5.23 -10.62
N PRO A 693 31.13 4.59 -9.87
CA PRO A 693 31.66 3.28 -10.24
C PRO A 693 30.54 2.24 -10.34
N SER A 694 30.83 1.08 -10.92
CA SER A 694 29.87 -0.03 -10.92
C SER A 694 30.45 -1.18 -10.12
N GLY A 695 29.59 -1.84 -9.36
CA GLY A 695 29.94 -2.97 -8.50
C GLY A 695 30.54 -2.56 -7.17
N ASP A 696 30.25 -1.35 -6.69
CA ASP A 696 30.61 -0.87 -5.35
C ASP A 696 29.43 -0.78 -4.39
N ASP A 697 28.32 -1.43 -4.74
CA ASP A 697 27.12 -1.70 -3.93
C ASP A 697 27.34 -2.61 -2.71
N PHE A 698 28.52 -2.56 -2.09
CA PHE A 698 28.93 -3.35 -0.94
C PHE A 698 29.23 -2.49 0.30
N GLY A 699 28.79 -1.22 0.29
CA GLY A 699 28.91 -0.26 1.38
C GLY A 699 30.37 -0.06 1.81
N PRO A 700 30.76 -0.37 3.06
CA PRO A 700 32.15 -0.32 3.52
C PRO A 700 33.03 -1.45 2.95
N GLY A 701 32.65 -2.06 1.82
CA GLY A 701 33.42 -3.06 1.07
C GLY A 701 33.14 -4.53 1.43
N ARG A 702 32.12 -4.82 2.24
CA ARG A 702 31.84 -6.19 2.73
C ARG A 702 30.37 -6.57 2.86
N TYR A 703 29.44 -5.67 2.51
CA TYR A 703 28.02 -5.98 2.65
C TYR A 703 27.59 -7.09 1.70
N GLN A 704 26.57 -7.81 2.13
CA GLN A 704 25.97 -8.88 1.36
C GLN A 704 24.48 -8.59 1.26
N TYR A 705 23.93 -8.81 0.07
CA TYR A 705 22.51 -8.64 -0.18
C TYR A 705 21.68 -9.56 0.74
N PRO A 706 20.45 -9.15 1.12
CA PRO A 706 19.52 -10.05 1.76
C PRO A 706 19.26 -11.27 0.87
N LYS A 707 18.94 -12.41 1.48
CA LYS A 707 18.86 -13.71 0.79
C LYS A 707 17.59 -13.89 -0.03
N ASN A 708 16.57 -13.04 0.17
CA ASN A 708 15.34 -13.16 -0.61
C ASN A 708 15.60 -12.88 -2.11
N PRO A 709 15.09 -13.70 -3.05
CA PRO A 709 15.35 -13.56 -4.49
C PRO A 709 14.95 -12.22 -5.13
N VAL A 710 14.12 -11.40 -4.47
CA VAL A 710 13.76 -10.06 -4.97
C VAL A 710 14.97 -9.11 -5.00
N PHE A 711 15.97 -9.32 -4.15
CA PHE A 711 17.21 -8.53 -4.12
C PHE A 711 18.22 -9.07 -5.14
N LYS A 712 17.99 -8.74 -6.41
CA LYS A 712 18.88 -9.16 -7.51
C LYS A 712 20.22 -8.41 -7.43
N PRO A 713 21.34 -9.02 -7.85
CA PRO A 713 22.62 -8.31 -7.92
C PRO A 713 22.50 -7.00 -8.71
N GLY A 714 22.89 -5.87 -8.10
CA GLY A 714 22.82 -4.55 -8.73
C GLY A 714 21.60 -3.71 -8.43
N VAL A 715 20.65 -4.20 -7.62
CA VAL A 715 19.50 -3.36 -7.24
C VAL A 715 19.88 -2.15 -6.37
N PHE A 716 21.08 -2.17 -5.79
CA PHE A 716 21.64 -1.08 -5.00
C PHE A 716 22.95 -0.51 -5.56
N ASP A 717 23.27 -0.77 -6.84
CA ASP A 717 24.48 -0.26 -7.53
C ASP A 717 24.12 1.01 -8.29
N LEU A 718 24.48 2.16 -7.73
CA LEU A 718 24.35 3.48 -8.34
C LEU A 718 25.43 3.60 -9.42
N LEU A 719 25.05 4.12 -10.59
CA LEU A 719 25.94 4.28 -11.75
C LEU A 719 26.11 5.76 -12.12
N GLY A 720 25.24 6.61 -11.60
CA GLY A 720 25.32 8.03 -11.82
C GLY A 720 24.12 8.80 -11.32
N PHE A 721 24.34 10.10 -11.21
CA PHE A 721 23.39 11.08 -10.73
C PHE A 721 23.39 12.29 -11.66
N ALA A 722 22.22 12.72 -12.09
CA ALA A 722 22.06 13.93 -12.87
C ALA A 722 20.99 14.85 -12.26
N LEU A 723 21.25 16.15 -12.31
CA LEU A 723 20.36 17.21 -11.85
C LEU A 723 20.04 18.14 -13.02
N TYR A 724 18.75 18.34 -13.25
CA TYR A 724 18.25 19.22 -14.30
C TYR A 724 17.39 20.34 -13.72
N ASP A 725 17.49 21.52 -14.32
CA ASP A 725 16.52 22.59 -14.14
C ASP A 725 15.40 22.44 -15.17
N LEU A 726 14.16 22.36 -14.68
CA LEU A 726 12.94 22.30 -15.51
C LEU A 726 12.12 23.61 -15.44
N GLY A 727 12.67 24.68 -14.87
CA GLY A 727 11.97 25.95 -14.65
C GLY A 727 11.44 26.06 -13.23
N ASP A 728 10.26 25.50 -12.96
CA ASP A 728 9.56 25.58 -11.64
C ASP A 728 10.02 24.50 -10.64
N ARG A 729 10.76 23.49 -11.12
CA ARG A 729 11.20 22.32 -10.35
C ARG A 729 12.62 21.92 -10.74
N LEU A 730 13.28 21.20 -9.84
CA LEU A 730 14.54 20.51 -10.09
C LEU A 730 14.25 19.02 -10.29
N ARG A 731 14.86 18.41 -11.31
CA ARG A 731 14.74 16.97 -11.56
C ARG A 731 16.04 16.27 -11.20
N LEU A 732 15.94 15.31 -10.29
CA LEU A 732 17.01 14.41 -9.89
C LEU A 732 16.81 13.09 -10.61
N VAL A 733 17.83 12.62 -11.32
CA VAL A 733 17.83 11.34 -12.02
C VAL A 733 18.93 10.48 -11.43
N PHE A 734 18.54 9.33 -10.87
CA PHE A 734 19.44 8.32 -10.34
C PHE A 734 19.50 7.17 -11.33
N LYS A 735 20.67 6.86 -11.87
CA LYS A 735 20.88 5.70 -12.72
C LYS A 735 21.43 4.58 -11.87
N ILE A 736 20.79 3.41 -11.89
CA ILE A 736 21.21 2.24 -11.14
C ILE A 736 21.40 1.04 -12.09
N ARG A 737 22.22 0.06 -11.70
CA ARG A 737 22.53 -1.09 -12.55
C ARG A 737 21.29 -1.93 -12.87
N GLU A 738 20.46 -2.19 -11.87
CA GLU A 738 19.23 -2.96 -11.99
C GLU A 738 18.13 -2.31 -11.14
N LEU A 739 16.92 -2.14 -11.68
CA LEU A 739 15.82 -1.57 -10.89
C LEU A 739 15.21 -2.63 -9.95
N GLY A 740 15.28 -3.91 -10.34
CA GLY A 740 14.65 -5.00 -9.59
C GLY A 740 13.14 -5.10 -9.81
N GLY A 741 12.56 -4.17 -10.56
CA GLY A 741 11.12 -4.06 -10.81
C GLY A 741 10.37 -3.49 -9.62
N ASN A 742 9.09 -3.86 -9.50
CA ASN A 742 8.20 -3.40 -8.44
C ASN A 742 7.54 -4.58 -7.69
N PRO A 743 8.32 -5.45 -7.02
CA PRO A 743 7.82 -6.70 -6.44
C PRO A 743 6.75 -6.51 -5.35
N TRP A 744 6.68 -5.33 -4.73
CA TRP A 744 5.73 -5.03 -3.66
C TRP A 744 4.70 -3.95 -4.04
N GLY A 745 4.67 -3.51 -5.30
CA GLY A 745 3.66 -2.53 -5.75
C GLY A 745 3.88 -1.10 -5.22
N GLY A 746 5.13 -0.67 -5.06
CA GLY A 746 5.51 0.70 -4.72
C GLY A 746 4.85 1.73 -5.63
N PRO A 747 4.22 2.79 -5.08
CA PRO A 747 3.53 3.84 -5.85
C PRO A 747 4.39 4.51 -6.92
N ALA A 748 5.69 4.64 -6.69
CA ALA A 748 6.64 5.22 -7.63
C ALA A 748 7.11 4.26 -8.74
N GLY A 749 6.60 3.02 -8.80
CA GLY A 749 6.95 2.04 -9.85
C GLY A 749 8.23 1.23 -9.58
N PHE A 750 8.78 1.29 -8.36
CA PHE A 750 9.87 0.45 -7.86
C PHE A 750 9.67 0.19 -6.36
N SER A 751 10.31 -0.83 -5.77
CA SER A 751 10.07 -1.18 -4.35
C SER A 751 11.31 -1.17 -3.44
N LEU A 752 12.53 -1.24 -3.98
CA LEU A 752 13.70 -1.67 -3.19
C LEU A 752 14.58 -0.49 -2.73
N GLN A 753 14.75 0.51 -3.57
CA GLN A 753 15.73 1.58 -3.39
C GLN A 753 15.23 2.69 -2.46
N PHE A 754 16.14 3.27 -1.69
CA PHE A 754 15.88 4.48 -0.93
C PHE A 754 17.06 5.44 -1.06
N PHE A 755 16.86 6.56 -1.74
CA PHE A 755 17.88 7.57 -1.98
C PHE A 755 17.78 8.67 -0.94
N HIS A 756 18.92 9.03 -0.35
CA HIS A 756 19.04 10.21 0.50
C HIS A 756 19.94 11.23 -0.20
N VAL A 757 19.42 12.45 -0.41
CA VAL A 757 20.19 13.56 -1.00
C VAL A 757 20.27 14.70 0.00
N TYR A 758 21.48 14.99 0.46
CA TYR A 758 21.76 16.08 1.39
C TYR A 758 22.31 17.28 0.62
N ILE A 759 21.66 18.43 0.74
CA ILE A 759 21.96 19.65 -0.02
C ILE A 759 22.47 20.73 0.94
N ASN A 760 23.74 21.09 0.81
CA ASN A 760 24.31 22.30 1.40
C ASN A 760 24.05 23.49 0.46
N ARG A 761 23.32 24.50 0.93
CA ARG A 761 23.00 25.72 0.19
C ARG A 761 23.85 26.92 0.64
N GLY A 762 24.84 26.69 1.50
CA GLY A 762 25.82 27.65 1.98
C GLY A 762 25.97 27.70 3.50
N ALA A 763 24.93 27.35 4.27
CA ALA A 763 25.01 27.38 5.74
C ALA A 763 25.54 26.06 6.31
N GLY A 764 25.09 24.92 5.76
CA GLY A 764 25.47 23.59 6.24
C GLY A 764 25.10 23.38 7.71
N ALA A 765 23.85 23.68 8.07
CA ALA A 765 23.43 23.78 9.47
C ALA A 765 23.33 22.43 10.22
N ARG A 766 23.13 21.31 9.51
CA ARG A 766 23.05 19.97 10.11
C ARG A 766 24.05 19.00 9.49
N ASN A 767 24.60 18.09 10.29
CA ASN A 767 25.58 17.11 9.84
C ASN A 767 25.19 15.66 10.13
N ASP A 768 24.02 15.41 10.70
CA ASP A 768 23.46 14.07 10.87
C ASP A 768 22.87 13.55 9.55
N THR A 769 22.63 12.24 9.45
CA THR A 769 22.14 11.62 8.21
C THR A 769 20.86 10.81 8.38
N LEU A 770 19.92 11.33 9.19
CA LEU A 770 18.52 10.89 9.23
C LEU A 770 18.32 9.36 9.13
N GLY A 771 19.11 8.60 9.90
CA GLY A 771 19.06 7.13 9.90
C GLY A 771 20.25 6.41 9.25
N LEU A 772 21.08 7.01 8.39
CA LEU A 772 22.20 6.27 7.75
C LEU A 772 23.35 5.90 8.70
N ARG A 773 23.31 6.35 9.96
CA ARG A 773 24.30 6.09 11.03
C ARG A 773 25.72 6.58 10.69
N LEU A 774 25.79 7.67 9.95
CA LEU A 774 27.02 8.39 9.63
C LEU A 774 26.83 9.90 9.84
N ALA A 775 27.91 10.67 9.83
CA ALA A 775 27.89 12.11 9.89
C ALA A 775 28.50 12.70 8.61
N LEU A 776 28.12 13.91 8.26
CA LEU A 776 28.76 14.69 7.20
C LEU A 776 29.80 15.63 7.82
N CYS A 777 30.90 15.89 7.12
CA CYS A 777 31.81 16.95 7.58
C CYS A 777 31.25 18.33 7.28
N ARG A 778 31.89 19.37 7.81
CA ARG A 778 31.37 20.74 7.77
C ARG A 778 31.06 21.22 6.35
N GLU A 779 31.86 20.80 5.38
CA GLU A 779 31.71 21.17 3.98
C GLU A 779 30.55 20.43 3.31
N ALA A 780 30.17 19.24 3.79
CA ALA A 780 29.08 18.42 3.28
C ALA A 780 27.80 18.52 4.14
N ALA A 781 27.87 19.21 5.29
CA ALA A 781 26.73 19.49 6.15
C ALA A 781 25.61 20.18 5.34
N TRP A 782 24.36 19.95 5.69
CA TRP A 782 23.22 20.25 4.83
C TRP A 782 22.24 21.24 5.46
N ASP A 783 21.50 21.89 4.56
CA ASP A 783 20.41 22.80 4.89
C ASP A 783 19.04 22.18 4.56
N VAL A 784 19.01 21.32 3.52
CA VAL A 784 17.84 20.55 3.11
C VAL A 784 18.25 19.12 2.77
N ALA A 785 17.47 18.13 3.20
CA ALA A 785 17.63 16.74 2.83
C ALA A 785 16.39 16.23 2.09
N LEU A 786 16.59 15.39 1.07
CA LEU A 786 15.54 14.75 0.30
C LEU A 786 15.61 13.24 0.53
N LEU A 787 14.51 12.65 1.02
CA LEU A 787 14.36 11.21 1.18
C LEU A 787 13.42 10.71 0.09
N ILE A 788 13.97 9.96 -0.86
CA ILE A 788 13.34 9.58 -2.13
C ILE A 788 13.31 8.06 -2.21
N GLY A 789 12.14 7.48 -1.95
CA GLY A 789 11.90 6.05 -1.92
C GLY A 789 10.70 5.64 -2.81
N PRO A 790 10.17 4.43 -2.63
CA PRO A 790 9.11 3.85 -3.45
C PRO A 790 7.76 4.57 -3.48
N GLY A 791 7.58 5.67 -2.74
CA GLY A 791 6.34 6.45 -2.70
C GLY A 791 5.36 6.08 -1.57
N TRP A 792 5.66 5.08 -0.74
CA TRP A 792 4.93 4.86 0.53
C TRP A 792 5.33 5.89 1.61
N THR A 793 4.53 5.98 2.67
CA THR A 793 4.77 6.86 3.83
C THR A 793 6.21 6.81 4.32
N GLY A 794 6.87 7.98 4.38
CA GLY A 794 8.28 8.15 4.75
C GLY A 794 9.27 8.11 3.57
N GLY A 795 8.82 7.73 2.38
CA GLY A 795 9.62 7.60 1.15
C GLY A 795 9.51 8.80 0.21
N ASN A 796 8.88 9.89 0.64
CA ASN A 796 8.77 11.13 -0.13
C ASN A 796 8.81 12.30 0.83
N ARG A 797 9.99 12.63 1.34
CA ARG A 797 10.15 13.62 2.41
C ARG A 797 11.24 14.65 2.10
N ILE A 798 10.92 15.92 2.31
CA ILE A 798 11.87 17.03 2.33
C ILE A 798 12.07 17.42 3.79
N VAL A 799 13.31 17.37 4.29
CA VAL A 799 13.65 17.72 5.68
C VAL A 799 14.50 18.97 5.69
N TYR A 800 14.16 19.93 6.55
CA TYR A 800 14.90 21.18 6.72
C TYR A 800 15.82 21.12 7.93
N SER A 801 16.84 21.99 7.93
CA SER A 801 17.84 22.04 8.99
C SER A 801 17.28 22.42 10.38
N ASP A 802 16.09 23.00 10.46
CA ASP A 802 15.40 23.29 11.73
C ASP A 802 14.64 22.07 12.29
N GLY A 803 14.62 20.96 11.55
CA GLY A 803 13.89 19.74 11.92
C GLY A 803 12.45 19.67 11.41
N SER A 804 11.94 20.73 10.76
CA SER A 804 10.67 20.67 10.05
C SER A 804 10.81 19.78 8.81
N SER A 805 9.70 19.20 8.37
CA SER A 805 9.67 18.38 7.16
C SER A 805 8.36 18.51 6.41
N ILE A 806 8.41 18.20 5.12
CA ILE A 806 7.26 18.17 4.22
C ILE A 806 7.23 16.80 3.56
N ASP A 807 6.13 16.09 3.78
CA ASP A 807 5.85 14.83 3.11
C ASP A 807 5.05 15.04 1.83
N ASP A 808 5.30 14.16 0.86
CA ASP A 808 4.61 14.01 -0.42
C ASP A 808 4.70 15.24 -1.34
N ALA A 809 5.80 15.99 -1.23
CA ALA A 809 6.05 17.18 -2.03
C ALA A 809 6.70 16.89 -3.39
N MET A 810 7.36 15.74 -3.55
CA MET A 810 8.11 15.39 -4.76
C MET A 810 7.29 14.45 -5.65
N ALA A 811 7.42 14.57 -6.97
CA ALA A 811 6.87 13.57 -7.90
C ALA A 811 7.97 12.54 -8.23
N ILE A 812 7.84 11.33 -7.70
CA ILE A 812 8.85 10.26 -7.81
C ILE A 812 8.32 9.16 -8.73
N ARG A 813 9.15 8.68 -9.66
CA ARG A 813 8.79 7.56 -10.56
C ARG A 813 10.00 6.78 -11.05
N ALA A 814 9.77 5.52 -11.44
CA ALA A 814 10.69 4.76 -12.26
C ALA A 814 10.77 5.36 -13.68
N GLY A 815 12.00 5.57 -14.16
CA GLY A 815 12.31 6.04 -15.51
C GLY A 815 12.85 4.91 -16.40
N PRO A 816 13.08 5.19 -17.70
CA PRO A 816 13.66 4.23 -18.62
C PRO A 816 15.10 3.87 -18.24
N ASN A 817 15.60 2.74 -18.74
CA ASN A 817 17.01 2.31 -18.58
C ASN A 817 17.49 2.24 -17.12
N ASN A 818 16.67 1.62 -16.24
CA ASN A 818 16.97 1.46 -14.80
C ASN A 818 17.30 2.80 -14.13
N THR A 819 16.43 3.79 -14.32
CA THR A 819 16.54 5.08 -13.63
C THR A 819 15.40 5.28 -12.64
N VAL A 820 15.67 6.04 -11.59
CA VAL A 820 14.65 6.62 -10.71
C VAL A 820 14.71 8.13 -10.88
N ILE A 821 13.54 8.76 -11.03
CA ILE A 821 13.44 10.19 -11.29
C ILE A 821 12.57 10.83 -10.21
N ALA A 822 13.10 11.88 -9.57
CA ALA A 822 12.39 12.68 -8.59
C ALA A 822 12.34 14.15 -9.02
N ASP A 823 11.14 14.67 -9.20
CA ASP A 823 10.89 16.07 -9.52
C ASP A 823 10.52 16.83 -8.25
N VAL A 824 11.35 17.81 -7.89
CA VAL A 824 11.29 18.54 -6.62
C VAL A 824 10.92 20.00 -6.90
N PRO A 825 9.75 20.49 -6.45
CA PRO A 825 9.36 21.87 -6.69
C PRO A 825 10.33 22.86 -6.04
N LYS A 826 10.80 23.86 -6.80
CA LYS A 826 11.79 24.85 -6.31
C LYS A 826 11.27 25.69 -5.16
N ARG A 827 9.95 25.82 -4.98
CA ARG A 827 9.36 26.49 -3.81
C ARG A 827 9.78 25.85 -2.47
N TYR A 828 10.18 24.58 -2.47
CA TYR A 828 10.60 23.87 -1.26
C TYR A 828 12.11 23.87 -1.07
N VAL A 829 12.90 23.83 -2.16
CA VAL A 829 14.36 23.66 -2.09
C VAL A 829 15.16 24.92 -2.47
N GLY A 830 14.53 25.88 -3.17
CA GLY A 830 15.15 27.08 -3.73
C GLY A 830 15.60 26.90 -5.18
N ASN A 831 16.09 27.99 -5.78
CA ASN A 831 16.77 27.92 -7.08
C ASN A 831 18.16 27.31 -6.90
N PHE A 832 18.56 26.45 -7.83
CA PHE A 832 19.89 25.85 -7.81
C PHE A 832 20.96 26.94 -7.92
N ASP A 833 21.98 26.84 -7.08
CA ASP A 833 23.19 27.65 -7.15
C ASP A 833 24.40 26.71 -7.36
N ARG A 834 25.36 27.12 -8.18
CA ARG A 834 26.53 26.28 -8.50
C ARG A 834 27.42 25.98 -7.30
N SER A 835 27.32 26.78 -6.24
CA SER A 835 27.98 26.55 -4.95
C SER A 835 27.33 25.47 -4.10
N TRP A 836 26.15 24.95 -4.49
CA TRP A 836 25.50 23.88 -3.76
C TRP A 836 26.36 22.62 -3.76
N LYS A 837 26.44 21.99 -2.59
CA LYS A 837 27.14 20.72 -2.40
C LYS A 837 26.12 19.65 -2.11
N LEU A 838 26.12 18.61 -2.94
CA LEU A 838 25.17 17.51 -2.85
C LEU A 838 25.91 16.23 -2.45
N THR A 839 25.42 15.57 -1.40
CA THR A 839 25.85 14.22 -1.03
C THR A 839 24.68 13.27 -1.28
N VAL A 840 24.91 12.23 -2.09
CA VAL A 840 23.89 11.28 -2.54
C VAL A 840 24.23 9.89 -2.03
N PHE A 841 23.29 9.28 -1.29
CA PHE A 841 23.39 7.91 -0.81
C PHE A 841 22.26 7.06 -1.39
N LEU A 842 22.53 5.78 -1.60
CA LEU A 842 21.56 4.75 -1.90
C LEU A 842 21.60 3.68 -0.79
N THR A 843 20.44 3.46 -0.17
CA THR A 843 20.21 2.40 0.79
C THR A 843 18.98 1.55 0.40
N SER A 844 18.66 0.55 1.21
CA SER A 844 17.50 -0.30 0.98
C SER A 844 16.29 0.19 1.77
N TRP A 845 15.20 0.42 1.05
CA TRP A 845 13.89 0.71 1.62
C TRP A 845 13.34 -0.49 2.40
N ASP A 846 12.75 -0.19 3.56
CA ASP A 846 11.96 -1.12 4.36
C ASP A 846 10.88 -0.36 5.11
N GLY A 847 9.62 -0.49 4.69
CA GLY A 847 8.48 0.19 5.31
C GLY A 847 8.27 -0.14 6.79
N TYR A 848 8.82 -1.26 7.26
CA TYR A 848 8.73 -1.72 8.65
C TYR A 848 10.04 -1.51 9.44
N GLY A 849 11.11 -1.09 8.76
CA GLY A 849 12.40 -0.82 9.34
C GLY A 849 12.46 0.53 10.07
N PRO A 850 13.26 0.67 11.14
CA PRO A 850 13.51 1.98 11.75
C PRO A 850 14.06 2.97 10.73
N ASP A 851 13.47 4.17 10.68
CA ASP A 851 13.76 5.23 9.69
C ASP A 851 13.45 4.83 8.24
N ASN A 852 12.60 3.82 8.03
CA ASN A 852 12.29 3.23 6.73
C ASN A 852 13.49 2.58 6.01
N ILE A 853 14.55 2.27 6.76
CA ILE A 853 15.78 1.65 6.24
C ILE A 853 15.88 0.21 6.73
N ARG A 854 16.12 -0.70 5.78
CA ARG A 854 16.33 -2.13 6.06
C ARG A 854 17.42 -2.36 7.09
N ASN A 855 17.32 -3.43 7.87
CA ASN A 855 18.32 -3.76 8.87
C ASN A 855 19.66 -4.20 8.24
N PHE A 856 20.77 -3.73 8.83
CA PHE A 856 22.15 -4.10 8.46
C PHE A 856 22.77 -4.90 9.61
N GLY A 857 22.88 -6.22 9.41
CA GLY A 857 23.36 -7.19 10.39
C GLY A 857 24.70 -7.82 10.01
N VAL A 858 25.27 -8.57 10.95
CA VAL A 858 26.55 -9.30 10.74
C VAL A 858 26.38 -10.40 9.70
N MET A 859 25.26 -11.13 9.76
CA MET A 859 24.94 -12.24 8.84
C MET A 859 23.79 -11.83 7.94
N ALA A 860 23.88 -12.19 6.65
CA ALA A 860 22.78 -12.03 5.72
C ALA A 860 21.65 -13.00 6.08
N ASP A 861 20.43 -12.49 6.09
CA ASP A 861 19.20 -13.27 6.26
C ASP A 861 18.22 -12.91 5.14
N GLU A 862 17.03 -13.51 5.11
CA GLU A 862 16.02 -13.29 4.07
C GLU A 862 15.79 -11.80 3.78
N TRP A 863 15.62 -10.99 4.82
CA TRP A 863 15.30 -9.56 4.74
C TRP A 863 16.37 -8.63 5.32
N THR A 864 17.49 -9.19 5.81
CA THR A 864 18.55 -8.44 6.50
C THR A 864 19.81 -8.42 5.66
N VAL A 865 20.40 -7.23 5.49
CA VAL A 865 21.70 -7.05 4.82
C VAL A 865 22.78 -7.67 5.70
N GLY A 866 23.64 -8.49 5.11
CA GLY A 866 24.75 -9.14 5.83
C GLY A 866 26.07 -8.37 5.74
N GLY A 867 27.07 -8.79 6.51
CA GLY A 867 28.43 -8.27 6.42
C GLY A 867 28.71 -7.02 7.24
N ALA A 868 27.80 -6.59 8.13
CA ALA A 868 28.07 -5.48 9.05
C ALA A 868 29.15 -5.83 10.08
N ASP A 869 29.91 -4.82 10.52
CA ASP A 869 30.90 -5.00 11.59
C ASP A 869 30.21 -5.43 12.89
N PRO A 870 30.56 -6.57 13.48
CA PRO A 870 29.99 -6.95 14.77
C PRO A 870 30.19 -5.87 15.84
N VAL A 871 31.37 -5.22 15.91
CA VAL A 871 31.64 -4.22 16.95
C VAL A 871 30.99 -2.87 16.63
N ALA A 872 30.84 -2.50 15.36
CA ALA A 872 30.14 -1.26 14.98
C ALA A 872 28.62 -1.41 15.10
N VAL A 873 28.07 -2.60 14.87
CA VAL A 873 26.65 -2.91 15.14
C VAL A 873 26.37 -2.76 16.64
N LEU A 874 27.21 -3.36 17.50
CA LEU A 874 27.08 -3.24 18.95
C LEU A 874 27.24 -1.80 19.46
N ALA A 875 28.10 -1.01 18.81
CA ALA A 875 28.30 0.41 19.12
C ALA A 875 27.26 1.35 18.48
N GLY A 876 26.33 0.83 17.66
CA GLY A 876 25.30 1.61 16.98
C GLY A 876 25.80 2.51 15.84
N VAL A 877 27.01 2.29 15.32
CA VAL A 877 27.68 3.14 14.32
C VAL A 877 27.98 2.43 12.99
N ALA A 878 27.46 1.23 12.78
CA ALA A 878 27.54 0.57 11.48
C ALA A 878 26.74 1.37 10.42
N PRO A 879 27.38 1.82 9.32
CA PRO A 879 26.68 2.56 8.26
C PRO A 879 25.51 1.76 7.67
N ARG A 880 24.40 2.41 7.33
CA ARG A 880 23.26 1.77 6.65
C ARG A 880 23.17 2.21 5.19
N VAL A 881 24.25 1.98 4.44
CA VAL A 881 24.43 2.47 3.07
C VAL A 881 24.95 1.33 2.21
N PHE A 882 24.30 1.06 1.08
CA PHE A 882 24.82 0.16 0.06
C PHE A 882 25.78 0.90 -0.86
N ASP A 883 25.42 2.13 -1.26
CA ASP A 883 26.17 2.92 -2.22
C ASP A 883 26.16 4.41 -1.87
N LEU A 884 27.25 5.10 -2.21
CA LEU A 884 27.51 6.51 -1.97
C LEU A 884 28.17 7.06 -3.23
N LEU A 885 27.51 8.02 -3.87
CA LEU A 885 28.03 8.69 -5.05
C LEU A 885 29.46 9.21 -4.79
N ALA A 886 30.43 8.56 -5.43
CA ALA A 886 31.85 8.75 -5.15
C ALA A 886 32.67 8.73 -6.45
N PRO A 887 33.85 9.38 -6.48
CA PRO A 887 34.70 9.35 -7.67
C PRO A 887 35.30 7.96 -7.93
N THR A 888 35.47 7.13 -6.89
CA THR A 888 35.95 5.75 -6.99
C THR A 888 35.39 4.89 -5.86
N ALA A 889 35.32 3.57 -6.07
CA ALA A 889 34.85 2.60 -5.09
C ALA A 889 35.70 2.61 -3.80
N GLU A 890 37.00 2.87 -3.93
CA GLU A 890 37.91 3.04 -2.79
C GLU A 890 37.59 4.30 -1.99
N ALA A 891 37.15 5.39 -2.65
CA ALA A 891 36.76 6.61 -1.95
C ALA A 891 35.51 6.40 -1.10
N GLN A 892 34.49 5.72 -1.63
CA GLN A 892 33.33 5.27 -0.86
C GLN A 892 33.76 4.39 0.31
N THR A 893 34.50 3.31 0.03
CA THR A 893 34.90 2.34 1.05
C THR A 893 35.67 3.03 2.17
N LYS A 894 36.63 3.90 1.82
CA LYS A 894 37.39 4.69 2.78
C LYS A 894 36.50 5.61 3.60
N ALA A 895 35.53 6.28 2.99
CA ALA A 895 34.61 7.17 3.69
C ALA A 895 33.73 6.42 4.71
N LEU A 896 33.15 5.28 4.30
CA LEU A 896 32.25 4.48 5.12
C LEU A 896 32.95 3.62 6.18
N THR A 897 34.27 3.45 6.10
CA THR A 897 35.08 2.72 7.10
C THR A 897 35.75 3.62 8.16
N THR A 898 35.51 4.93 8.15
CA THR A 898 36.13 5.89 9.09
C THR A 898 35.56 5.88 10.51
N TYR A 899 34.51 5.10 10.79
CA TYR A 899 33.91 5.02 12.11
C TYR A 899 34.92 4.49 13.14
N GLN A 900 34.76 4.92 14.40
CA GLN A 900 35.61 4.48 15.50
C GLN A 900 34.78 3.75 16.52
N VAL A 901 35.27 2.61 17.01
CA VAL A 901 34.63 1.86 18.08
C VAL A 901 35.62 1.67 19.22
N SER A 902 35.17 1.91 20.44
CA SER A 902 35.94 1.71 21.67
C SER A 902 35.14 0.86 22.64
N ARG A 903 35.80 -0.11 23.27
CA ARG A 903 35.22 -0.93 24.32
C ARG A 903 35.51 -0.29 25.68
N LEU A 904 34.47 0.03 26.43
CA LEU A 904 34.57 0.55 27.79
C LEU A 904 34.95 -0.57 28.77
N PRO A 905 35.56 -0.25 29.94
CA PRO A 905 35.94 -1.24 30.95
C PRO A 905 34.79 -2.12 31.46
N ASN A 906 33.55 -1.62 31.38
CA ASN A 906 32.33 -2.35 31.75
C ASN A 906 31.82 -3.31 30.65
N GLY A 907 32.55 -3.46 29.55
CA GLY A 907 32.21 -4.35 28.44
C GLY A 907 31.27 -3.76 27.37
N THR A 908 30.76 -2.53 27.55
CA THR A 908 29.93 -1.86 26.53
C THR A 908 30.78 -1.26 25.42
N TYR A 909 30.25 -1.24 24.19
CA TYR A 909 30.89 -0.60 23.05
C TYR A 909 30.28 0.77 22.81
N VAL A 910 31.12 1.79 22.67
CA VAL A 910 30.72 3.13 22.25
C VAL A 910 31.45 3.45 20.95
N GLY A 911 30.79 4.19 20.06
CA GLY A 911 31.37 4.50 18.77
C GLY A 911 31.15 5.94 18.36
N LYS A 912 32.04 6.43 17.49
CA LYS A 912 31.82 7.64 16.70
C LYS A 912 31.47 7.21 15.28
N PRO A 913 30.40 7.77 14.68
CA PRO A 913 30.00 7.43 13.32
C PRO A 913 31.09 7.78 12.31
N ALA A 914 31.04 7.12 11.15
CA ALA A 914 31.87 7.49 10.00
C ALA A 914 31.56 8.93 9.58
N VAL A 915 32.58 9.67 9.13
CA VAL A 915 32.42 11.06 8.67
C VAL A 915 32.66 11.12 7.17
N VAL A 916 31.61 11.46 6.42
CA VAL A 916 31.66 11.57 4.96
C VAL A 916 31.90 13.02 4.56
N CYS A 917 32.98 13.24 3.81
CA CYS A 917 33.31 14.51 3.17
C CYS A 917 33.13 14.52 1.66
N LEU A 918 32.58 13.44 1.11
CA LEU A 918 32.32 13.33 -0.32
C LEU A 918 31.03 14.09 -0.65
N TYR A 919 31.15 15.00 -1.60
CA TYR A 919 30.05 15.75 -2.18
C TYR A 919 30.39 16.13 -3.62
N THR A 920 29.37 16.46 -4.39
CA THR A 920 29.51 16.98 -5.75
C THR A 920 28.94 18.40 -5.87
N SER A 921 29.46 19.18 -6.82
CA SER A 921 29.04 20.56 -7.12
C SER A 921 29.34 20.90 -8.58
N ALA A 922 28.74 21.99 -9.10
CA ALA A 922 28.80 22.35 -10.52
C ALA A 922 29.97 23.30 -10.90
N GLU A 923 31.10 23.29 -10.17
CA GLU A 923 32.17 24.31 -10.25
C GLU A 923 33.05 24.35 -11.52
N LYS A 924 32.80 23.56 -12.59
CA LYS A 924 33.55 23.71 -13.87
C LYS A 924 32.64 23.97 -15.08
N PRO A 925 32.87 25.04 -15.87
CA PRO A 925 32.12 25.28 -17.10
C PRO A 925 32.61 24.39 -18.25
N PRO A 926 31.72 23.89 -19.14
CA PRO A 926 32.14 23.22 -20.38
C PRO A 926 32.66 24.23 -21.42
N GLN A 927 33.80 23.95 -22.05
CA GLN A 927 34.36 24.75 -23.14
C GLN A 927 33.62 24.50 -24.46
N ILE A 928 33.36 25.57 -25.22
CA ILE A 928 32.66 25.54 -26.51
C ILE A 928 33.68 25.54 -27.65
N GLN A 929 33.67 24.53 -28.53
CA GLN A 929 34.32 24.58 -29.86
C GLN A 929 33.27 24.41 -30.95
N THR A 930 33.39 25.22 -32.02
CA THR A 930 32.43 25.27 -33.13
C THR A 930 33.01 24.54 -34.35
N THR A 931 32.29 23.56 -34.89
CA THR A 931 32.66 22.90 -36.16
C THR A 931 31.49 22.95 -37.14
N THR A 932 31.77 23.35 -38.38
CA THR A 932 30.76 23.50 -39.45
C THR A 932 30.75 22.24 -40.33
N VAL A 933 29.59 21.60 -40.51
CA VAL A 933 29.44 20.47 -41.44
C VAL A 933 28.45 20.85 -42.54
N THR A 934 28.88 20.70 -43.79
CA THR A 934 28.03 20.92 -44.98
C THR A 934 27.51 19.57 -45.46
N ALA A 935 26.20 19.36 -45.45
CA ALA A 935 25.57 18.16 -46.02
C ALA A 935 24.83 18.52 -47.32
N THR A 936 25.15 17.82 -48.40
CA THR A 936 24.45 17.96 -49.69
C THR A 936 23.45 16.83 -49.83
N VAL A 937 22.16 17.15 -49.98
CA VAL A 937 21.09 16.15 -50.17
C VAL A 937 20.67 16.14 -51.64
N THR A 938 20.71 14.96 -52.28
CA THR A 938 20.18 14.75 -53.63
C THR A 938 18.95 13.86 -53.54
N ALA A 939 17.81 14.31 -54.09
CA ALA A 939 16.59 13.51 -54.19
C ALA A 939 16.30 13.19 -55.66
N THR A 940 15.95 11.93 -55.95
CA THR A 940 15.50 11.48 -57.29
C THR A 940 14.07 10.96 -57.17
N TYR A 941 13.18 11.39 -58.06
CA TYR A 941 11.82 10.87 -58.17
C TYR A 941 11.64 10.19 -59.53
N THR A 942 10.94 9.06 -59.56
CA THR A 942 10.50 8.42 -60.81
C THR A 942 8.98 8.43 -60.86
N THR A 943 8.41 8.99 -61.92
CA THR A 943 6.98 8.91 -62.21
C THR A 943 6.76 8.09 -63.46
N THR A 944 5.84 7.13 -63.39
CA THR A 944 5.43 6.32 -64.53
C THR A 944 4.45 7.14 -65.37
N ILE A 945 4.88 7.58 -66.57
CA ILE A 945 4.24 7.43 -67.88
C ILE A 945 5.11 8.17 -68.92
N ARG A 946 5.55 7.41 -69.93
CA ARG A 946 6.22 7.73 -71.21
C ARG A 946 6.93 9.11 -71.39
N GLU A 947 8.21 8.98 -71.72
CA GLU A 947 9.22 9.96 -72.14
C GLU A 947 10.00 10.70 -71.04
N THR A 948 11.33 10.54 -71.13
CA THR A 948 12.32 10.88 -70.12
C THR A 948 12.88 12.28 -70.34
N ALA A 949 12.79 13.14 -69.33
CA ALA A 949 13.69 14.30 -69.20
C ALA A 949 14.00 14.54 -67.70
N THR A 950 15.26 14.37 -67.32
CA THR A 950 15.76 14.60 -65.96
C THR A 950 16.27 16.03 -65.85
N VAL A 951 15.72 16.84 -64.95
CA VAL A 951 16.29 18.15 -64.58
C VAL A 951 16.67 18.11 -63.10
N THR A 952 17.97 18.25 -62.82
CA THR A 952 18.53 18.33 -61.47
C THR A 952 18.69 19.79 -61.07
N ALA A 953 18.04 20.21 -59.98
CA ALA A 953 18.28 21.51 -59.36
C ALA A 953 18.77 21.34 -57.93
N THR A 954 19.98 21.83 -57.66
CA THR A 954 20.64 21.79 -56.34
C THR A 954 20.48 23.14 -55.68
N THR A 955 19.89 23.19 -54.47
CA THR A 955 19.92 24.41 -53.64
C THR A 955 20.63 24.08 -52.33
N PRO A 956 21.77 24.73 -52.00
CA PRO A 956 22.43 24.51 -50.73
C PRO A 956 21.64 25.22 -49.61
N VAL A 957 21.26 24.46 -48.59
CA VAL A 957 20.74 25.01 -47.33
C VAL A 957 21.82 24.84 -46.28
N THR A 958 22.47 25.93 -45.88
CA THR A 958 23.38 25.96 -44.74
C THR A 958 22.56 26.11 -43.48
N THR A 959 22.57 25.11 -42.60
CA THR A 959 21.97 25.23 -41.27
C THR A 959 23.04 25.04 -40.21
N THR A 960 23.27 26.07 -39.40
CA THR A 960 24.20 26.04 -38.27
C THR A 960 23.47 25.52 -37.05
N TYR A 961 23.92 24.40 -36.49
CA TYR A 961 23.44 23.89 -35.21
C TYR A 961 24.58 23.86 -34.21
N GLN A 962 24.30 24.30 -32.98
CA GLN A 962 25.19 24.18 -31.83
C GLN A 962 24.97 22.79 -31.22
N VAL A 963 26.00 21.93 -31.27
CA VAL A 963 25.97 20.60 -30.65
C VAL A 963 26.95 20.59 -29.49
N THR A 964 26.44 20.31 -28.28
CA THR A 964 27.27 20.04 -27.11
C THR A 964 27.69 18.57 -27.17
N THR A 965 28.96 18.30 -27.44
CA THR A 965 29.52 16.93 -27.35
C THR A 965 30.55 16.86 -26.24
N THR A 966 30.37 15.93 -25.32
CA THR A 966 31.38 15.59 -24.31
C THR A 966 32.50 14.82 -24.99
N VAL A 967 33.61 15.50 -25.32
CA VAL A 967 34.85 14.80 -25.67
C VAL A 967 35.50 14.36 -24.36
N LYS A 968 35.67 13.05 -24.17
CA LYS A 968 36.66 12.55 -23.21
C LYS A 968 38.03 12.90 -23.77
N GLU A 969 38.63 13.99 -23.30
CA GLU A 969 40.07 14.14 -23.39
C GLU A 969 40.70 13.09 -22.46
N THR A 970 41.17 11.99 -23.04
CA THR A 970 42.28 11.27 -22.44
C THR A 970 43.49 12.18 -22.54
N ALA A 971 43.71 13.01 -21.51
CA ALA A 971 45.02 13.57 -21.25
C ALA A 971 45.99 12.38 -21.11
N THR A 972 46.78 12.17 -22.15
CA THR A 972 47.85 11.19 -22.12
C THR A 972 48.87 11.76 -21.15
N ASP A 973 49.05 11.11 -20.00
CA ASP A 973 50.11 11.47 -19.07
C ASP A 973 51.46 11.10 -19.69
N TRP A 974 52.03 12.06 -20.43
CA TRP A 974 53.35 11.94 -21.04
C TRP A 974 54.47 11.77 -20.01
N THR A 975 54.23 11.99 -18.72
CA THR A 975 55.27 11.82 -17.69
C THR A 975 55.47 10.35 -17.34
N ALA A 976 54.39 9.56 -17.25
CA ALA A 976 54.46 8.12 -17.02
C ALA A 976 55.00 7.36 -18.25
N THR A 977 54.63 7.79 -19.46
CA THR A 977 55.12 7.16 -20.71
C THR A 977 56.56 7.54 -21.03
N ALA A 978 57.01 8.77 -20.72
CA ALA A 978 58.40 9.17 -20.89
C ALA A 978 59.33 8.53 -19.85
N ALA A 979 58.88 8.35 -18.60
CA ALA A 979 59.64 7.63 -17.58
C ALA A 979 59.78 6.14 -17.91
N ALA A 980 58.71 5.50 -18.40
CA ALA A 980 58.74 4.11 -18.86
C ALA A 980 59.60 3.94 -20.13
N ALA A 981 59.57 4.89 -21.07
CA ALA A 981 60.41 4.87 -22.26
C ALA A 981 61.89 5.12 -21.94
N ALA A 982 62.22 6.02 -21.02
CA ALA A 982 63.60 6.24 -20.57
C ALA A 982 64.15 5.04 -19.79
N LEU A 983 63.35 4.39 -18.92
CA LEU A 983 63.74 3.16 -18.23
C LEU A 983 63.91 1.98 -19.20
N ALA A 984 63.05 1.86 -20.22
CA ALA A 984 63.20 0.86 -21.27
C ALA A 984 64.40 1.13 -22.19
N LEU A 985 64.74 2.39 -22.47
CA LEU A 985 65.92 2.77 -23.24
C LEU A 985 67.21 2.52 -22.45
N ILE A 986 67.23 2.79 -21.14
CA ILE A 986 68.36 2.50 -20.25
C ILE A 986 68.55 0.99 -20.07
N ALA A 987 67.45 0.23 -19.89
CA ALA A 987 67.49 -1.23 -19.83
C ALA A 987 67.92 -1.85 -21.19
N GLY A 988 67.47 -1.28 -22.31
CA GLY A 988 67.87 -1.69 -23.66
C GLY A 988 69.33 -1.35 -24.00
N LEU A 989 69.84 -0.19 -23.58
CA LEU A 989 71.25 0.18 -23.71
C LEU A 989 72.16 -0.66 -22.81
N ALA A 990 71.73 -0.96 -21.57
CA ALA A 990 72.45 -1.85 -20.67
C ALA A 990 72.49 -3.30 -21.21
N ALA A 991 71.37 -3.81 -21.73
CA ALA A 991 71.30 -5.11 -22.37
C ALA A 991 72.14 -5.15 -23.67
N GLY A 992 72.12 -4.09 -24.47
CA GLY A 992 72.92 -3.94 -25.69
C GLY A 992 74.43 -3.92 -25.42
N ILE A 993 74.88 -3.20 -24.40
CA ILE A 993 76.29 -3.15 -23.98
C ILE A 993 76.75 -4.50 -23.39
N LEU A 994 75.87 -5.23 -22.68
CA LEU A 994 76.16 -6.58 -22.19
C LEU A 994 76.18 -7.64 -23.31
N THR A 995 75.43 -7.46 -24.39
CA THR A 995 75.46 -8.37 -25.56
C THR A 995 76.56 -8.08 -26.58
N ARG A 996 77.22 -6.91 -26.54
CA ARG A 996 78.34 -6.57 -27.44
C ARG A 996 79.73 -6.95 -26.91
N ARG A 997 79.82 -7.58 -25.73
CA ARG A 997 81.07 -8.11 -25.13
C ARG A 997 81.20 -9.63 -25.19
N ARG A 998 80.47 -10.31 -26.09
CA ARG A 998 80.57 -11.78 -26.26
C ARG A 998 80.87 -12.27 -27.68
N ASN A 999 81.36 -11.39 -28.56
CA ASN A 999 82.05 -11.78 -29.80
C ASN A 999 83.10 -10.71 -30.16
N LEU A 1000 84.11 -10.61 -29.29
CA LEU A 1000 85.52 -10.34 -29.61
C LEU A 1000 86.36 -10.97 -28.50
#